data_AF-A0A9P9YGB1-F1
#
_entry.id   AF-A0A9P9YGB1-F1
#
_cell.length_a   1.000
_cell.length_b   1.000
_cell.length_c   1.000
_cell.angle_alpha   90.00
_cell.angle_beta   90.00
_cell.angle_gamma   90.00
#
_symmetry.space_group_name_H-M   'P 1'
#
loop_
_entity.id
_entity.type
_entity.pdbx_description
1 polymer ?
#
loop_
_entity_poly.entity_id
_entity_poly.type
_entity_poly.pdbx_seq_one_letter_code
_entity_poly.pdbx_strand_id
1 'polypeptide(L)'
;GDGGGASQSCINQGFGRAKNYGTLRPPTPPEDSGSGSGQLPENLTYAWHNLDIFGAVNQPGSGWRQLVSPSGMRLLNGQPVDAKEMQARCAYVQQDDLFIGSLTAREHLIFQAMVRMPRQLTYRQRVARVDQVIQELSLSKCQHTIIGRLAFASEALTDPPLLICDEPTSGLDSFTAHSVVQVLKKLSQKGKTVILTIHQPSSELFELFDKILLMAEGRVAFLGTPSEAVLAVVPGREIESRDRIAKICDNFAISKVARDMEQLLATKNLEQPLEQPENGYTYKATWFMQFRAVLWRSWLSVLKEPLLVKMVAILIGLIFLGQQLTQVGVMNINGAIFLFLTNMTFQNVFATINVFTSELPVFMREARSRLYRCDTYFLGKTIAELPLFLTVPLVFTAIAYPMIGLRAGVMHFFNCLALVTLVANVSTSSSTSMALSVGPPVIIPFLLFGGFFLNSGSVPVYLKWLSYLSWFRYANEGLLINQWADVILETLNFSAADLPLDYVGLLILIVGFRVFAYLALRLRARRKERYIELLDQLHSHQQMCFNEIKHQRYRMNQITALLRQFKGPVPAEDKEKVDDLHKMTLKRKAQLHEIEQSLPAKSGRYLQIILGDVNVSILNRNDKVRYKDDYEKFKLILNVIGLIMAFFNLIFNYRALELAFIFLLVWYYCTLTIRESILKVNGSRIKGWWRAHHFISTVAAGVLLVWPQGEHWQIFRMQFMYFNVYISIVQYLQFGYQKGLLYRLKALGERHNMDITIEGFHSWMWRGLSFLLPFLFIGYGFQAYNAWTLYQLATGSADAPWHVSVMSGLFLLLFVGNMATTLWVVPEKIRERAKERYRLQSMGKSMKLRQEMKVRQWLGHLTNHLKKLF
;
A
#
# COMPACT_ATOMS: atom_id res chain seq x y z
N GLY A 1 58.39 -51.39 22.43
CA GLY A 1 58.44 -50.53 21.24
C GLY A 1 57.46 -51.07 20.24
N ASP A 2 56.26 -50.49 20.29
CA ASP A 2 55.21 -50.33 19.27
C ASP A 2 54.87 -51.50 18.32
N GLY A 3 53.77 -52.21 18.66
CA GLY A 3 52.95 -53.03 17.74
C GLY A 3 51.95 -52.15 16.98
N GLY A 4 51.54 -52.45 15.74
CA GLY A 4 50.92 -53.70 15.26
C GLY A 4 49.43 -53.69 15.67
N GLY A 5 48.39 -53.74 14.83
CA GLY A 5 48.20 -53.88 13.39
C GLY A 5 46.68 -53.97 13.10
N ALA A 6 46.32 -53.72 11.83
CA ALA A 6 45.16 -54.21 11.06
C ALA A 6 43.67 -54.06 11.51
N SER A 7 42.94 -53.32 10.66
CA SER A 7 41.68 -53.69 9.94
C SER A 7 40.26 -53.64 10.58
N GLN A 8 39.34 -53.16 9.72
CA GLN A 8 37.92 -53.51 9.52
C GLN A 8 36.77 -53.03 10.46
N SER A 9 35.82 -52.33 9.81
CA SER A 9 34.34 -52.28 9.96
C SER A 9 33.62 -52.46 11.31
N CYS A 10 32.62 -51.60 11.58
CA CYS A 10 31.23 -51.87 12.04
C CYS A 10 30.65 -50.70 12.88
N ILE A 11 29.47 -50.16 12.52
CA ILE A 11 28.13 -50.35 13.12
C ILE A 11 27.91 -49.63 14.46
N ASN A 12 26.79 -48.88 14.51
CA ASN A 12 26.00 -48.45 15.67
C ASN A 12 26.41 -48.99 17.05
N GLN A 13 26.56 -48.09 18.04
CA GLN A 13 25.80 -48.14 19.31
C GLN A 13 26.08 -46.93 20.21
N GLY A 14 24.98 -46.32 20.69
CA GLY A 14 24.76 -45.84 22.05
C GLY A 14 25.73 -44.84 22.69
N PHE A 15 25.24 -43.63 22.96
CA PHE A 15 25.55 -42.95 24.24
C PHE A 15 24.36 -42.11 24.70
N GLY A 16 23.56 -42.70 25.59
CA GLY A 16 22.91 -41.92 26.64
C GLY A 16 23.97 -41.54 27.68
N ARG A 17 23.96 -40.28 28.12
CA ARG A 17 24.52 -39.93 29.44
C ARG A 17 23.87 -38.65 29.96
N ALA A 18 23.36 -38.79 31.17
CA ALA A 18 22.73 -37.78 32.01
C ALA A 18 23.63 -36.55 32.21
N LYS A 19 23.01 -35.36 32.29
CA LYS A 19 23.68 -34.15 32.78
C LYS A 19 23.30 -33.95 34.26
N ASN A 20 24.25 -34.25 35.14
CA ASN A 20 24.22 -33.86 36.54
C ASN A 20 24.32 -32.33 36.64
N TYR A 21 23.40 -31.70 37.37
CA TYR A 21 23.50 -30.31 37.78
C TYR A 21 24.32 -30.24 39.08
N GLY A 22 25.56 -29.76 38.99
CA GLY A 22 26.38 -29.43 40.16
C GLY A 22 26.01 -28.05 40.70
N THR A 23 25.48 -28.02 41.92
CA THR A 23 25.26 -26.83 42.73
C THR A 23 26.58 -26.34 43.33
N LEU A 24 26.91 -25.05 43.16
CA LEU A 24 28.02 -24.40 43.86
C LEU A 24 27.51 -23.19 44.67
N ARG A 25 27.85 -23.21 45.97
CA ARG A 25 27.61 -22.17 46.99
C ARG A 25 28.46 -20.91 46.74
N PRO A 26 28.10 -19.74 47.29
CA PRO A 26 28.77 -18.47 47.02
C PRO A 26 30.00 -18.24 47.92
N PRO A 27 31.01 -17.48 47.48
CA PRO A 27 31.92 -16.75 48.37
C PRO A 27 31.55 -15.26 48.48
N THR A 28 31.90 -14.69 49.63
CA THR A 28 31.72 -13.29 50.10
C THR A 28 32.55 -12.26 49.30
N PRO A 29 32.17 -10.96 49.33
CA PRO A 29 32.73 -9.93 48.45
C PRO A 29 34.04 -9.32 48.98
N PRO A 30 34.90 -8.77 48.12
CA PRO A 30 35.79 -7.67 48.48
C PRO A 30 35.34 -6.33 47.85
N GLU A 31 35.83 -5.28 48.49
CA GLU A 31 35.45 -3.87 48.45
C GLU A 31 35.78 -3.10 47.16
N ASP A 32 35.15 -1.93 47.08
CA ASP A 32 35.16 -0.91 46.03
C ASP A 32 36.52 -0.56 45.40
N SER A 33 36.50 -0.28 44.09
CA SER A 33 37.18 0.89 43.52
C SER A 33 36.75 1.17 42.07
N GLY A 34 36.54 2.46 41.77
CA GLY A 34 36.86 3.02 40.45
C GLY A 34 35.71 3.24 39.47
N SER A 35 35.09 4.42 39.57
CA SER A 35 34.25 5.02 38.53
C SER A 35 35.04 5.23 37.22
N GLY A 36 34.69 4.47 36.18
CA GLY A 36 35.12 4.70 34.81
C GLY A 36 33.91 4.69 33.89
N SER A 37 33.63 5.83 33.26
CA SER A 37 32.61 6.00 32.23
C SER A 37 32.99 5.21 30.97
N GLY A 38 32.69 3.91 30.95
CA GLY A 38 32.83 3.07 29.77
C GLY A 38 31.58 3.18 28.90
N GLN A 39 31.75 3.66 27.66
CA GLN A 39 30.80 3.38 26.59
C GLN A 39 30.69 1.85 26.42
N LEU A 40 29.48 1.32 26.66
CA LEU A 40 29.15 -0.09 26.42
C LEU A 40 29.27 -0.41 24.91
N PRO A 41 30.03 -1.43 24.50
CA PRO A 41 30.13 -1.81 23.08
C PRO A 41 28.86 -2.54 22.60
N GLU A 42 28.30 -2.08 21.48
CA GLU A 42 27.08 -2.60 20.81
C GLU A 42 27.29 -3.92 20.02
N ASN A 43 28.13 -4.84 20.50
CA ASN A 43 28.46 -6.05 19.75
C ASN A 43 27.62 -7.26 20.18
N LEU A 44 26.57 -7.56 19.41
CA LEU A 44 25.67 -8.71 19.62
C LEU A 44 26.26 -9.99 18.97
N THR A 45 26.40 -11.07 19.74
CA THR A 45 26.85 -12.39 19.23
C THR A 45 25.81 -13.46 19.50
N TYR A 46 25.49 -14.26 18.48
CA TYR A 46 24.49 -15.34 18.55
C TYR A 46 25.03 -16.63 17.92
N ALA A 47 24.74 -17.78 18.54
CA ALA A 47 25.05 -19.10 17.99
C ALA A 47 23.75 -19.93 17.89
N TRP A 48 23.47 -20.42 16.67
CA TRP A 48 22.29 -21.23 16.37
C TRP A 48 22.74 -22.66 16.07
N HIS A 49 22.02 -23.66 16.58
CA HIS A 49 22.31 -25.08 16.32
C HIS A 49 21.13 -25.71 15.58
N ASN A 50 21.39 -26.73 14.75
CA ASN A 50 20.38 -27.36 13.91
C ASN A 50 19.18 -27.87 14.74
N LEU A 51 17.97 -27.71 14.17
CA LEU A 51 16.63 -28.11 14.67
C LEU A 51 15.83 -27.10 15.53
N ASP A 52 15.89 -25.79 15.25
CA ASP A 52 15.11 -24.80 16.01
C ASP A 52 14.15 -23.95 15.14
N ILE A 53 12.87 -23.85 15.54
CA ILE A 53 12.05 -22.64 15.28
C ILE A 53 12.35 -21.64 16.37
N PHE A 54 12.72 -20.44 15.95
CA PHE A 54 13.04 -19.36 16.85
C PHE A 54 12.03 -18.22 16.82
N GLY A 55 11.39 -17.91 17.96
CA GLY A 55 10.49 -16.76 18.09
C GLY A 55 11.16 -15.56 18.76
N ALA A 56 11.37 -14.46 18.03
CA ALA A 56 11.68 -13.17 18.66
C ALA A 56 10.36 -12.47 19.04
N VAL A 57 10.05 -12.41 20.34
CA VAL A 57 8.82 -11.74 20.84
C VAL A 57 9.13 -10.28 21.13
N ASN A 58 8.40 -9.38 20.48
CA ASN A 58 8.79 -7.99 20.35
C ASN A 58 7.91 -6.97 21.12
N GLN A 59 8.53 -5.89 21.59
CA GLN A 59 7.86 -4.62 21.93
C GLN A 59 8.01 -3.59 20.78
N PRO A 60 7.02 -2.71 20.53
CA PRO A 60 7.12 -1.68 19.51
C PRO A 60 8.34 -0.77 19.71
N GLY A 61 9.23 -0.66 18.71
CA GLY A 61 10.40 0.25 18.74
C GLY A 61 11.75 -0.37 19.13
N SER A 62 11.82 -1.68 19.39
CA SER A 62 13.01 -2.41 19.88
C SER A 62 14.20 -2.58 18.93
N GLY A 63 14.16 -2.03 17.72
CA GLY A 63 15.28 -2.12 16.78
C GLY A 63 15.57 -3.52 16.22
N TRP A 64 14.69 -4.52 16.30
CA TRP A 64 14.99 -5.88 15.80
C TRP A 64 15.46 -5.95 14.33
N ARG A 65 15.08 -4.99 13.47
CA ARG A 65 15.60 -4.89 12.10
C ARG A 65 17.11 -4.65 12.05
N GLN A 66 17.70 -4.14 13.14
CA GLN A 66 19.15 -3.98 13.34
C GLN A 66 19.87 -5.32 13.61
N LEU A 67 19.16 -6.41 13.96
CA LEU A 67 19.77 -7.77 13.97
C LEU A 67 20.25 -8.19 12.56
N VAL A 68 19.77 -7.52 11.52
CA VAL A 68 20.16 -7.72 10.12
C VAL A 68 21.17 -6.66 9.66
N SER A 69 21.69 -5.83 10.59
CA SER A 69 22.69 -4.79 10.29
C SER A 69 23.93 -5.36 9.57
N PRO A 70 24.55 -4.62 8.63
CA PRO A 70 25.82 -5.02 8.00
C PRO A 70 27.01 -5.07 8.97
N SER A 71 26.92 -4.40 10.12
CA SER A 71 28.00 -4.31 11.11
C SER A 71 27.95 -5.49 12.09
N GLY A 72 28.93 -6.38 12.01
CA GLY A 72 29.08 -7.57 12.88
C GLY A 72 29.54 -8.82 12.11
N MET A 73 30.26 -9.71 12.79
CA MET A 73 30.71 -10.99 12.21
C MET A 73 29.55 -12.01 12.23
N ARG A 74 29.21 -12.57 11.07
CA ARG A 74 28.17 -13.60 10.92
C ARG A 74 28.82 -14.95 10.65
N LEU A 75 28.41 -15.98 11.39
CA LEU A 75 28.90 -17.35 11.22
C LEU A 75 27.76 -18.25 10.73
N LEU A 76 27.98 -19.00 9.66
CA LEU A 76 27.13 -20.13 9.26
C LEU A 76 27.93 -21.43 9.45
N ASN A 77 27.40 -22.36 10.25
CA ASN A 77 28.07 -23.62 10.60
C ASN A 77 29.51 -23.42 11.13
N GLY A 78 29.72 -22.35 11.92
CA GLY A 78 31.02 -22.02 12.51
C GLY A 78 32.00 -21.31 11.56
N GLN A 79 31.62 -21.07 10.31
CA GLN A 79 32.45 -20.37 9.32
C GLN A 79 31.95 -18.93 9.10
N PRO A 80 32.85 -17.93 9.04
CA PRO A 80 32.47 -16.56 8.71
C PRO A 80 31.89 -16.49 7.30
N VAL A 81 30.76 -15.81 7.17
CA VAL A 81 30.07 -15.62 5.90
C VAL A 81 29.84 -14.14 5.64
N ASP A 82 30.09 -13.74 4.39
CA ASP A 82 29.77 -12.40 3.93
C ASP A 82 28.25 -12.26 3.67
N ALA A 83 27.81 -11.04 3.36
CA ALA A 83 26.39 -10.79 3.06
C ALA A 83 25.90 -11.56 1.83
N LYS A 84 26.78 -11.92 0.89
CA LYS A 84 26.45 -12.58 -0.38
C LYS A 84 26.20 -14.07 -0.17
N GLU A 85 27.09 -14.74 0.55
CA GLU A 85 26.95 -16.15 0.93
C GLU A 85 25.74 -16.35 1.83
N MET A 86 25.49 -15.41 2.75
CA MET A 86 24.27 -15.40 3.56
C MET A 86 23.02 -15.32 2.68
N GLN A 87 22.96 -14.38 1.72
CA GLN A 87 21.83 -14.24 0.81
C GLN A 87 21.66 -15.44 -0.14
N ALA A 88 22.74 -16.14 -0.49
CA ALA A 88 22.69 -17.33 -1.35
C ALA A 88 22.13 -18.57 -0.63
N ARG A 89 22.36 -18.68 0.69
CA ARG A 89 22.00 -19.84 1.52
C ARG A 89 20.75 -19.61 2.39
N CYS A 90 20.29 -18.36 2.49
CA CYS A 90 19.12 -17.96 3.25
C CYS A 90 17.97 -17.56 2.32
N ALA A 91 16.73 -17.85 2.73
CA ALA A 91 15.54 -17.22 2.18
C ALA A 91 14.92 -16.26 3.20
N TYR A 92 14.49 -15.09 2.71
CA TYR A 92 13.87 -14.04 3.53
C TYR A 92 12.41 -13.85 3.12
N VAL A 93 11.49 -14.15 4.04
CA VAL A 93 10.06 -13.93 3.88
C VAL A 93 9.69 -12.60 4.54
N GLN A 94 9.28 -11.63 3.73
CA GLN A 94 8.84 -10.30 4.19
C GLN A 94 7.45 -10.34 4.83
N GLN A 95 7.19 -9.38 5.73
CA GLN A 95 5.87 -9.19 6.35
C GLN A 95 4.76 -8.90 5.33
N ASP A 96 5.04 -8.04 4.35
CA ASP A 96 4.06 -7.62 3.35
C ASP A 96 4.17 -8.44 2.05
N ASP A 97 3.08 -9.13 1.75
CA ASP A 97 2.89 -9.94 0.56
C ASP A 97 2.50 -9.08 -0.66
N LEU A 98 3.48 -8.68 -1.48
CA LEU A 98 3.24 -7.99 -2.75
C LEU A 98 3.18 -9.00 -3.91
N PHE A 99 2.02 -9.20 -4.55
CA PHE A 99 1.88 -10.06 -5.73
C PHE A 99 1.05 -9.38 -6.82
N ILE A 100 1.16 -9.88 -8.04
CA ILE A 100 0.28 -9.48 -9.15
C ILE A 100 -1.09 -10.12 -8.94
N GLY A 101 -2.11 -9.30 -8.69
CA GLY A 101 -3.45 -9.75 -8.28
C GLY A 101 -4.28 -10.47 -9.35
N SER A 102 -3.85 -10.48 -10.61
CA SER A 102 -4.52 -11.19 -11.71
C SER A 102 -4.10 -12.66 -11.85
N LEU A 103 -3.05 -13.08 -11.14
CA LEU A 103 -2.51 -14.44 -11.22
C LEU A 103 -3.09 -15.35 -10.13
N THR A 104 -3.25 -16.62 -10.48
CA THR A 104 -3.54 -17.69 -9.53
C THR A 104 -2.30 -18.07 -8.73
N ALA A 105 -2.50 -18.69 -7.57
CA ALA A 105 -1.42 -19.23 -6.74
C ALA A 105 -0.43 -20.11 -7.53
N ARG A 106 -0.94 -21.03 -8.36
CA ARG A 106 -0.10 -21.92 -9.17
C ARG A 106 0.69 -21.17 -10.24
N GLU A 107 0.07 -20.23 -10.96
CA GLU A 107 0.74 -19.43 -11.98
C GLU A 107 1.87 -18.59 -11.37
N HIS A 108 1.64 -18.02 -10.18
CA HIS A 108 2.66 -17.29 -9.44
C HIS A 108 3.87 -18.17 -9.10
N LEU A 109 3.62 -19.37 -8.57
CA LEU A 109 4.69 -20.30 -8.20
C LEU A 109 5.47 -20.82 -9.42
N ILE A 110 4.79 -21.06 -10.54
CA ILE A 110 5.47 -21.42 -11.80
C ILE A 110 6.38 -20.27 -12.26
N PHE A 111 5.91 -19.03 -12.19
CA PHE A 111 6.74 -17.87 -12.50
C PHE A 111 7.96 -17.78 -11.59
N GLN A 112 7.77 -17.88 -10.27
CA GLN A 112 8.85 -17.85 -9.28
C GLN A 112 9.86 -18.98 -9.52
N ALA A 113 9.37 -20.19 -9.83
CA ALA A 113 10.20 -21.34 -10.15
C ALA A 113 11.06 -21.09 -11.39
N MET A 114 10.53 -20.42 -12.43
CA MET A 114 11.29 -20.10 -13.65
C MET A 114 12.45 -19.12 -13.41
N VAL A 115 12.28 -18.13 -12.52
CA VAL A 115 13.29 -17.08 -12.30
C VAL A 115 14.24 -17.36 -11.13
N ARG A 116 13.80 -18.13 -10.12
CA ARG A 116 14.60 -18.42 -8.90
C ARG A 116 15.40 -19.71 -8.97
N MET A 117 14.88 -20.75 -9.62
CA MET A 117 15.52 -22.07 -9.61
C MET A 117 16.69 -22.18 -10.61
N PRO A 118 17.72 -22.99 -10.33
CA PRO A 118 18.92 -23.14 -11.15
C PRO A 118 18.62 -23.42 -12.63
N ARG A 119 19.36 -22.78 -13.54
CA ARG A 119 19.17 -22.87 -15.00
C ARG A 119 19.23 -24.30 -15.58
N GLN A 120 19.92 -25.22 -14.89
CA GLN A 120 20.06 -26.63 -15.28
C GLN A 120 18.74 -27.41 -15.19
N LEU A 121 17.78 -26.94 -14.39
CA LEU A 121 16.51 -27.64 -14.21
C LEU A 121 15.56 -27.38 -15.38
N THR A 122 15.04 -28.48 -15.94
CA THR A 122 14.04 -28.47 -17.02
C THR A 122 12.71 -27.89 -16.55
N TYR A 123 11.85 -27.48 -17.50
CA TYR A 123 10.50 -26.99 -17.17
C TYR A 123 9.68 -28.03 -16.40
N ARG A 124 9.74 -29.32 -16.78
CA ARG A 124 9.03 -30.40 -16.08
C ARG A 124 9.48 -30.54 -14.62
N GLN A 125 10.78 -30.49 -14.35
CA GLN A 125 11.31 -30.56 -12.99
C GLN A 125 10.89 -29.35 -12.14
N ARG A 126 10.85 -28.15 -12.73
CA ARG A 126 10.37 -26.93 -12.05
C ARG A 126 8.89 -27.04 -11.68
N VAL A 127 8.05 -27.51 -12.60
CA VAL A 127 6.62 -27.71 -12.34
C VAL A 127 6.39 -28.80 -11.29
N ALA A 128 7.14 -29.91 -11.35
CA ALA A 128 7.07 -30.96 -10.33
C ALA A 128 7.43 -30.42 -8.93
N ARG A 129 8.44 -29.54 -8.82
CA ARG A 129 8.77 -28.86 -7.56
C ARG A 129 7.66 -27.92 -7.09
N VAL A 130 7.00 -27.21 -8.00
CA VAL A 130 5.82 -26.38 -7.66
C VAL A 130 4.71 -27.25 -7.08
N ASP A 131 4.40 -28.38 -7.71
CA ASP A 131 3.35 -29.28 -7.24
C ASP A 131 3.70 -29.88 -5.86
N GLN A 132 4.98 -30.21 -5.62
CA GLN A 132 5.47 -30.61 -4.29
C GLN A 132 5.26 -29.50 -3.24
N VAL A 133 5.65 -28.26 -3.54
CA VAL A 133 5.49 -27.13 -2.59
C VAL A 133 4.01 -26.86 -2.29
N ILE A 134 3.14 -26.96 -3.30
CA ILE A 134 1.68 -26.82 -3.12
C ILE A 134 1.16 -27.88 -2.15
N GLN A 135 1.64 -29.12 -2.24
CA GLN A 135 1.27 -30.20 -1.30
C GLN A 135 1.86 -29.98 0.11
N GLU A 136 3.16 -29.65 0.20
CA GLU A 136 3.86 -29.43 1.48
C GLU A 136 3.23 -28.31 2.31
N LEU A 137 2.79 -27.24 1.64
CA LEU A 137 2.15 -26.09 2.27
C LEU A 137 0.61 -26.20 2.33
N SER A 138 0.04 -27.34 1.93
CA SER A 138 -1.40 -27.60 1.93
C SER A 138 -2.22 -26.57 1.13
N LEU A 139 -1.67 -26.09 0.00
CA LEU A 139 -2.28 -25.09 -0.88
C LEU A 139 -3.15 -25.72 -2.00
N SER A 140 -3.37 -27.04 -2.00
CA SER A 140 -4.05 -27.74 -3.10
C SER A 140 -5.47 -27.25 -3.37
N LYS A 141 -6.23 -26.87 -2.33
CA LYS A 141 -7.60 -26.35 -2.47
C LYS A 141 -7.65 -24.97 -3.12
N CYS A 142 -6.52 -24.28 -3.16
CA CYS A 142 -6.46 -22.85 -3.37
C CYS A 142 -5.47 -22.46 -4.49
N GLN A 143 -4.90 -23.47 -5.16
CA GLN A 143 -3.96 -23.34 -6.27
C GLN A 143 -4.51 -22.59 -7.50
N HIS A 144 -5.83 -22.62 -7.72
CA HIS A 144 -6.51 -21.94 -8.84
C HIS A 144 -7.21 -20.64 -8.43
N THR A 145 -6.97 -20.16 -7.20
CA THR A 145 -7.58 -18.94 -6.68
C THR A 145 -6.54 -17.84 -6.47
N ILE A 146 -6.99 -16.59 -6.51
CA ILE A 146 -6.18 -15.40 -6.22
C ILE A 146 -6.08 -15.31 -4.69
N ILE A 147 -4.93 -15.66 -4.11
CA ILE A 147 -4.76 -15.73 -2.66
C ILE A 147 -3.45 -15.06 -2.23
N GLY A 148 -3.48 -14.37 -1.08
CA GLY A 148 -2.30 -13.87 -0.37
C GLY A 148 -1.72 -14.95 0.56
N ARG A 149 -0.40 -14.96 0.75
CA ARG A 149 0.46 -15.98 1.40
C ARG A 149 1.20 -16.94 0.46
N LEU A 150 1.64 -16.41 -0.67
CA LEU A 150 2.53 -17.09 -1.61
C LEU A 150 4.01 -16.84 -1.33
N ALA A 151 4.39 -15.97 -0.39
CA ALA A 151 5.80 -15.67 -0.14
C ALA A 151 6.55 -16.87 0.44
N PHE A 152 5.99 -17.55 1.45
CA PHE A 152 6.57 -18.80 1.97
C PHE A 152 6.71 -19.85 0.87
N ALA A 153 5.67 -20.02 0.05
CA ALA A 153 5.67 -20.95 -1.07
C ALA A 153 6.73 -20.60 -2.11
N SER A 154 6.91 -19.32 -2.41
CA SER A 154 7.92 -18.82 -3.36
C SER A 154 9.34 -19.05 -2.87
N GLU A 155 9.58 -18.86 -1.57
CA GLU A 155 10.89 -19.12 -0.95
C GLU A 155 11.17 -20.64 -0.83
N ALA A 156 10.16 -21.46 -0.55
CA ALA A 156 10.29 -22.90 -0.43
C ALA A 156 10.70 -23.61 -1.74
N LEU A 157 10.46 -22.98 -2.91
CA LEU A 157 10.85 -23.52 -4.22
C LEU A 157 12.34 -23.82 -4.33
N THR A 158 13.19 -23.01 -3.69
CA THR A 158 14.66 -23.15 -3.72
C THR A 158 15.22 -24.07 -2.64
N ASP A 159 14.36 -24.64 -1.80
CA ASP A 159 14.73 -25.51 -0.67
C ASP A 159 15.86 -24.94 0.23
N PRO A 160 15.72 -23.71 0.74
CA PRO A 160 16.78 -23.07 1.50
C PRO A 160 17.01 -23.79 2.85
N PRO A 161 18.26 -23.98 3.29
CA PRO A 161 18.57 -24.56 4.60
C PRO A 161 18.25 -23.60 5.75
N LEU A 162 18.33 -22.28 5.51
CA LEU A 162 17.98 -21.23 6.47
C LEU A 162 16.81 -20.39 5.94
N LEU A 163 15.76 -20.25 6.75
CA LEU A 163 14.58 -19.45 6.44
C LEU A 163 14.39 -18.38 7.53
N ILE A 164 14.33 -17.10 7.12
CA ILE A 164 14.06 -15.97 7.99
C ILE A 164 12.67 -15.41 7.64
N CYS A 165 11.78 -15.33 8.62
CA CYS A 165 10.39 -14.93 8.44
C CYS A 165 10.07 -13.69 9.27
N ASP A 166 9.73 -12.60 8.61
CA ASP A 166 9.33 -11.35 9.26
C ASP A 166 7.82 -11.34 9.53
N GLU A 167 7.43 -11.42 10.81
CA GLU A 167 6.04 -11.39 11.29
C GLU A 167 5.06 -12.28 10.49
N PRO A 168 5.33 -13.60 10.35
CA PRO A 168 4.58 -14.52 9.49
C PRO A 168 3.09 -14.67 9.90
N THR A 169 2.78 -14.38 11.16
CA THR A 169 1.46 -14.49 11.78
C THR A 169 0.69 -13.17 11.81
N SER A 170 1.29 -12.06 11.35
CA SER A 170 0.65 -10.73 11.37
C SER A 170 -0.62 -10.72 10.49
N GLY A 171 -1.71 -10.21 11.05
CA GLY A 171 -3.01 -10.13 10.37
C GLY A 171 -3.74 -11.46 10.17
N LEU A 172 -3.39 -12.50 10.95
CA LEU A 172 -4.12 -13.77 11.00
C LEU A 172 -4.99 -13.89 12.24
N ASP A 173 -6.08 -14.66 12.09
CA ASP A 173 -6.74 -15.27 13.23
C ASP A 173 -5.85 -16.35 13.89
N SER A 174 -6.11 -16.64 15.15
CA SER A 174 -5.31 -17.58 15.95
C SER A 174 -5.19 -18.98 15.32
N PHE A 175 -6.25 -19.47 14.66
CA PHE A 175 -6.25 -20.79 14.03
C PHE A 175 -5.36 -20.83 12.79
N THR A 176 -5.45 -19.82 11.92
CA THR A 176 -4.60 -19.75 10.73
C THR A 176 -3.13 -19.49 11.11
N ALA A 177 -2.88 -18.65 12.13
CA ALA A 177 -1.53 -18.44 12.67
C ALA A 177 -0.89 -19.72 13.17
N HIS A 178 -1.66 -20.53 13.92
CA HIS A 178 -1.20 -21.82 14.41
C HIS A 178 -0.87 -22.76 13.25
N SER A 179 -1.72 -22.82 12.23
CA SER A 179 -1.49 -23.64 11.03
C SER A 179 -0.20 -23.27 10.28
N VAL A 180 0.10 -21.96 10.15
CA VAL A 180 1.33 -21.48 9.51
C VAL A 180 2.56 -21.88 10.32
N VAL A 181 2.55 -21.68 11.64
CA VAL A 181 3.69 -22.04 12.49
C VAL A 181 3.89 -23.55 12.56
N GLN A 182 2.82 -24.36 12.53
CA GLN A 182 2.93 -25.81 12.39
C GLN A 182 3.61 -26.22 11.08
N VAL A 183 3.35 -25.53 9.97
CA VAL A 183 4.05 -25.79 8.70
C VAL A 183 5.54 -25.44 8.82
N LEU A 184 5.87 -24.30 9.44
CA LEU A 184 7.26 -23.94 9.73
C LEU A 184 7.94 -24.97 10.66
N LYS A 185 7.20 -25.56 11.61
CA LYS A 185 7.68 -26.66 12.47
C LYS A 185 8.03 -27.90 11.68
N LYS A 186 7.15 -28.30 10.77
CA LYS A 186 7.41 -29.43 9.87
C LYS A 186 8.64 -29.19 9.00
N LEU A 187 8.85 -27.95 8.55
CA LEU A 187 10.07 -27.58 7.82
C LEU A 187 11.31 -27.66 8.70
N SER A 188 11.25 -27.18 9.94
CA SER A 188 12.35 -27.32 10.92
C SER A 188 12.71 -28.78 11.19
N GLN A 189 11.69 -29.63 11.41
CA GLN A 189 11.85 -31.08 11.61
C GLN A 189 12.49 -31.81 10.41
N LYS A 190 12.43 -31.24 9.21
CA LYS A 190 13.13 -31.73 8.02
C LYS A 190 14.60 -31.28 7.94
N GLY A 191 15.15 -30.70 9.00
CA GLY A 191 16.54 -30.26 9.08
C GLY A 191 16.80 -28.83 8.60
N LYS A 192 15.75 -27.98 8.54
CA LYS A 192 15.90 -26.56 8.22
C LYS A 192 16.01 -25.71 9.48
N THR A 193 16.75 -24.61 9.42
CA THR A 193 16.74 -23.59 10.48
C THR A 193 15.69 -22.53 10.14
N VAL A 194 14.76 -22.26 11.06
CA VAL A 194 13.71 -21.25 10.84
C VAL A 194 13.79 -20.18 11.92
N ILE A 195 14.10 -18.96 11.51
CA ILE A 195 14.12 -17.77 12.36
C ILE A 195 12.86 -16.96 12.06
N LEU A 196 12.09 -16.58 13.07
CA LEU A 196 10.90 -15.77 12.86
C LEU A 196 10.71 -14.70 13.95
N THR A 197 10.13 -13.57 13.55
CA THR A 197 9.73 -12.49 14.47
C THR A 197 8.22 -12.59 14.69
N ILE A 198 7.73 -12.55 15.94
CA ILE A 198 6.28 -12.55 16.21
C ILE A 198 5.93 -11.47 17.23
N HIS A 199 4.93 -10.68 16.89
CA HIS A 199 4.30 -9.76 17.83
C HIS A 199 3.17 -10.49 18.58
N GLN A 200 3.28 -10.57 19.92
CA GLN A 200 2.24 -11.11 20.81
C GLN A 200 1.67 -12.49 20.39
N PRO A 201 2.46 -13.59 20.46
CA PRO A 201 1.95 -14.93 20.17
C PRO A 201 0.87 -15.35 21.18
N SER A 202 -0.11 -16.16 20.75
CA SER A 202 -1.00 -16.86 21.68
C SER A 202 -0.22 -17.91 22.46
N SER A 203 -0.75 -18.35 23.61
CA SER A 203 -0.14 -19.42 24.41
C SER A 203 0.13 -20.70 23.60
N GLU A 204 -0.85 -21.12 22.80
CA GLU A 204 -0.71 -22.30 21.93
C GLU A 204 0.38 -22.14 20.86
N LEU A 205 0.63 -20.92 20.37
CA LEU A 205 1.72 -20.65 19.43
C LEU A 205 3.07 -20.61 20.15
N PHE A 206 3.11 -20.03 21.35
CA PHE A 206 4.31 -19.89 22.17
C PHE A 206 4.94 -21.25 22.49
N GLU A 207 4.13 -22.27 22.73
CA GLU A 207 4.57 -23.65 23.00
C GLU A 207 5.19 -24.35 21.78
N LEU A 208 4.99 -23.87 20.56
CA LEU A 208 5.53 -24.51 19.35
C LEU A 208 7.00 -24.18 19.09
N PHE A 209 7.54 -23.13 19.72
CA PHE A 209 8.91 -22.69 19.51
C PHE A 209 9.92 -23.61 20.19
N ASP A 210 11.05 -23.85 19.53
CA ASP A 210 12.16 -24.59 20.15
C ASP A 210 12.96 -23.66 21.07
N LYS A 211 13.14 -22.40 20.63
CA LYS A 211 13.83 -21.35 21.37
C LYS A 211 13.18 -19.97 21.16
N ILE A 212 13.38 -19.07 22.10
CA ILE A 212 12.80 -17.73 22.14
C ILE A 212 13.88 -16.68 22.42
N LEU A 213 13.89 -15.60 21.64
CA LEU A 213 14.54 -14.33 22.00
C LEU A 213 13.49 -13.40 22.56
N LEU A 214 13.79 -12.75 23.68
CA LEU A 214 13.12 -11.53 24.06
C LEU A 214 14.07 -10.37 23.83
N MET A 215 13.59 -9.32 23.17
CA MET A 215 14.36 -8.11 22.95
C MET A 215 13.60 -6.89 23.48
N ALA A 216 14.34 -5.99 24.12
CA ALA A 216 13.86 -4.69 24.59
C ALA A 216 14.91 -3.62 24.26
N GLU A 217 14.48 -2.54 23.60
CA GLU A 217 15.34 -1.37 23.30
C GLU A 217 16.68 -1.71 22.62
N GLY A 218 16.67 -2.63 21.64
CA GLY A 218 17.87 -3.08 20.92
C GLY A 218 18.73 -4.10 21.67
N ARG A 219 18.39 -4.43 22.93
CA ARG A 219 19.13 -5.38 23.77
C ARG A 219 18.37 -6.69 23.92
N VAL A 220 19.10 -7.78 24.15
CA VAL A 220 18.53 -9.10 24.42
C VAL A 220 18.17 -9.17 25.90
N ALA A 221 16.89 -9.39 26.18
CA ALA A 221 16.39 -9.62 27.54
C ALA A 221 16.44 -11.12 27.92
N PHE A 222 16.31 -12.03 26.96
CA PHE A 222 16.29 -13.48 27.21
C PHE A 222 16.61 -14.27 25.94
N LEU A 223 17.30 -15.40 26.07
CA LEU A 223 17.49 -16.42 25.04
C LEU A 223 17.41 -17.81 25.69
N GLY A 224 16.41 -18.62 25.33
CA GLY A 224 16.23 -19.96 25.91
C GLY A 224 14.98 -20.67 25.39
N THR A 225 14.61 -21.77 26.03
CA THR A 225 13.40 -22.55 25.68
C THR A 225 12.12 -21.89 26.22
N PRO A 226 10.92 -22.19 25.66
CA PRO A 226 9.65 -21.68 26.20
C PRO A 226 9.43 -22.03 27.68
N SER A 227 9.90 -23.19 28.13
CA SER A 227 9.81 -23.65 29.52
C SER A 227 10.71 -22.86 30.47
N GLU A 228 11.81 -22.29 29.98
CA GLU A 228 12.67 -21.36 30.72
C GLU A 228 12.11 -19.93 30.67
N ALA A 229 11.27 -19.62 29.69
CA ALA A 229 10.68 -18.31 29.44
C ALA A 229 9.42 -17.99 30.26
N VAL A 230 9.18 -18.63 31.42
CA VAL A 230 7.99 -18.48 32.32
C VAL A 230 7.86 -17.07 32.94
N LEU A 231 8.59 -16.10 32.41
CA LEU A 231 8.62 -14.69 32.77
C LEU A 231 7.46 -13.85 32.19
N ALA A 232 6.43 -14.49 31.62
CA ALA A 232 5.29 -13.78 31.06
C ALA A 232 4.57 -12.96 32.14
N VAL A 233 4.24 -11.70 31.78
CA VAL A 233 3.52 -10.77 32.65
C VAL A 233 2.16 -11.34 33.02
N VAL A 234 1.95 -11.61 34.30
CA VAL A 234 0.71 -12.20 34.79
C VAL A 234 -0.39 -11.12 34.82
N PRO A 235 -1.54 -11.32 34.15
CA PRO A 235 -2.66 -10.39 34.22
C PRO A 235 -3.12 -10.22 35.67
N GLY A 236 -3.16 -8.97 36.15
CA GLY A 236 -3.44 -8.64 37.56
C GLY A 236 -2.19 -8.45 38.43
N ARG A 237 -0.98 -8.75 37.94
CA ARG A 237 0.30 -8.47 38.61
C ARG A 237 1.33 -7.86 37.65
N GLU A 238 0.89 -6.90 36.83
CA GLU A 238 1.72 -6.32 35.77
C GLU A 238 2.96 -5.59 36.30
N ILE A 239 2.81 -4.87 37.41
CA ILE A 239 3.89 -4.10 38.03
C ILE A 239 4.97 -5.04 38.58
N GLU A 240 4.57 -6.07 39.33
CA GLU A 240 5.46 -7.09 39.90
C GLU A 240 6.21 -7.88 38.82
N SER A 241 5.53 -8.18 37.71
CA SER A 241 6.13 -8.91 36.60
C SER A 241 7.18 -8.07 35.87
N ARG A 242 6.92 -6.77 35.67
CA ARG A 242 7.87 -5.82 35.07
C ARG A 242 9.10 -5.61 35.94
N ASP A 243 8.92 -5.48 37.25
CA ASP A 243 10.02 -5.39 38.22
C ASP A 243 10.88 -6.66 38.23
N ARG A 244 10.25 -7.84 38.13
CA ARG A 244 10.96 -9.12 38.04
C ARG A 244 11.80 -9.23 36.77
N ILE A 245 11.27 -8.78 35.63
CA ILE A 245 11.98 -8.75 34.35
C ILE A 245 13.19 -7.81 34.44
N ALA A 246 13.03 -6.61 34.99
CA ALA A 246 14.12 -5.65 35.18
C ALA A 246 15.27 -6.26 36.02
N LYS A 247 14.92 -6.87 37.17
CA LYS A 247 15.90 -7.55 38.03
C LYS A 247 16.65 -8.69 37.33
N ILE A 248 16.00 -9.41 36.42
CA ILE A 248 16.63 -10.52 35.69
C ILE A 248 17.58 -10.01 34.61
N CYS A 249 17.22 -8.92 33.93
CA CYS A 249 18.13 -8.23 33.00
C CYS A 249 19.37 -7.72 33.72
N ASP A 250 19.19 -7.08 34.88
CA ASP A 250 20.29 -6.54 35.68
C ASP A 250 21.19 -7.67 36.20
N ASN A 251 20.61 -8.78 36.66
CA ASN A 251 21.35 -9.96 37.13
C ASN A 251 22.09 -10.70 36.01
N PHE A 252 21.55 -10.72 34.79
CA PHE A 252 22.24 -11.31 33.64
C PHE A 252 23.47 -10.48 33.24
N ALA A 253 23.37 -9.15 33.25
CA ALA A 253 24.46 -8.24 32.90
C ALA A 253 25.70 -8.41 33.81
N ILE A 254 25.49 -8.75 35.09
CA ILE A 254 26.58 -9.02 36.06
C ILE A 254 26.98 -10.50 36.14
N SER A 255 26.30 -11.38 35.38
CA SER A 255 26.52 -12.82 35.45
C SER A 255 27.90 -13.21 34.89
N LYS A 256 28.39 -14.37 35.33
CA LYS A 256 29.62 -14.97 34.78
C LYS A 256 29.48 -15.28 33.28
N VAL A 257 28.28 -15.67 32.83
CA VAL A 257 27.98 -15.98 31.42
C VAL A 257 28.14 -14.74 30.53
N ALA A 258 27.67 -13.58 30.98
CA ALA A 258 27.85 -12.32 30.25
C ALA A 258 29.34 -11.92 30.16
N ARG A 259 30.09 -12.09 31.25
CA ARG A 259 31.55 -11.83 31.29
C ARG A 259 32.36 -12.80 30.43
N ASP A 260 31.99 -14.09 30.44
CA ASP A 260 32.62 -15.11 29.60
C ASP A 260 32.35 -14.83 28.10
N MET A 261 31.15 -14.32 27.75
CA MET A 261 30.84 -13.82 26.40
C MET A 261 31.69 -12.60 26.01
N GLU A 262 31.90 -11.65 26.93
CA GLU A 262 32.76 -10.46 26.72
C GLU A 262 34.25 -10.83 26.54
N GLN A 263 34.77 -11.80 27.30
CA GLN A 263 36.15 -12.27 27.12
C GLN A 263 36.38 -13.00 25.79
N LEU A 264 35.38 -13.76 25.32
CA LEU A 264 35.40 -14.42 24.01
C LEU A 264 35.39 -13.41 22.84
N LEU A 265 34.80 -12.23 23.05
CA LEU A 265 34.81 -11.11 22.11
C LEU A 265 36.17 -10.40 22.06
N ALA A 266 36.86 -10.30 23.20
CA ALA A 266 38.16 -9.62 23.30
C ALA A 266 39.33 -10.41 22.67
N THR A 267 39.22 -11.73 22.52
CA THR A 267 40.33 -12.59 22.05
C THR A 267 40.41 -12.75 20.53
N LYS A 268 39.44 -12.27 19.74
CA LYS A 268 39.47 -12.35 18.27
C LYS A 268 39.63 -10.97 17.65
N ASN A 269 40.87 -10.65 17.24
CA ASN A 269 41.24 -9.44 16.50
C ASN A 269 40.26 -9.14 15.36
N LEU A 270 39.51 -8.04 15.51
CA LEU A 270 38.42 -7.58 14.63
C LEU A 270 38.90 -6.59 13.53
N GLU A 271 40.20 -6.51 13.25
CA GLU A 271 40.78 -5.46 12.40
C GLU A 271 41.23 -5.92 11.00
N GLN A 272 40.53 -6.85 10.35
CA GLN A 272 40.71 -7.03 8.91
C GLN A 272 39.50 -6.45 8.15
N PRO A 273 39.68 -5.35 7.40
CA PRO A 273 38.66 -4.90 6.46
C PRO A 273 38.53 -5.97 5.39
N LEU A 274 37.40 -6.66 5.36
CA LEU A 274 37.06 -7.63 4.32
C LEU A 274 37.08 -6.93 2.97
N GLU A 275 38.06 -7.26 2.14
CA GLU A 275 38.14 -6.82 0.75
C GLU A 275 36.84 -7.16 0.02
N GLN A 276 36.26 -6.17 -0.64
CA GLN A 276 35.08 -6.37 -1.47
C GLN A 276 35.49 -7.16 -2.72
N PRO A 277 34.84 -8.29 -3.05
CA PRO A 277 35.15 -8.98 -4.28
C PRO A 277 34.76 -8.10 -5.48
N GLU A 278 35.74 -7.71 -6.29
CA GLU A 278 35.60 -6.86 -7.47
C GLU A 278 34.89 -7.54 -8.66
N ASN A 279 34.55 -8.83 -8.60
CA ASN A 279 33.97 -9.55 -9.75
C ASN A 279 32.54 -10.10 -9.52
N GLY A 280 31.57 -9.42 -10.17
CA GLY A 280 30.49 -10.06 -10.94
C GLY A 280 29.29 -10.69 -10.21
N TYR A 281 28.33 -9.87 -9.76
CA TYR A 281 27.00 -10.32 -9.35
C TYR A 281 26.20 -10.91 -10.55
N THR A 282 25.86 -12.20 -10.55
CA THR A 282 25.12 -12.84 -11.68
C THR A 282 23.72 -13.32 -11.31
N TYR A 283 22.75 -13.12 -12.21
CA TYR A 283 21.39 -13.67 -12.12
C TYR A 283 21.39 -15.20 -12.25
N LYS A 284 20.54 -15.91 -11.47
CA LYS A 284 20.43 -17.39 -11.53
C LYS A 284 19.86 -17.90 -12.86
N ALA A 285 18.89 -17.18 -13.43
CA ALA A 285 18.30 -17.48 -14.74
C ALA A 285 19.01 -16.68 -15.86
N THR A 286 19.09 -17.24 -17.07
CA THR A 286 19.62 -16.52 -18.24
C THR A 286 18.67 -15.40 -18.68
N TRP A 287 19.17 -14.43 -19.45
CA TRP A 287 18.36 -13.32 -19.96
C TRP A 287 17.11 -13.81 -20.70
N PHE A 288 17.24 -14.82 -21.57
CA PHE A 288 16.12 -15.37 -22.33
C PHE A 288 15.09 -16.07 -21.46
N MET A 289 15.53 -16.81 -20.42
CA MET A 289 14.62 -17.43 -19.46
C MET A 289 13.84 -16.39 -18.66
N GLN A 290 14.52 -15.31 -18.23
CA GLN A 290 13.88 -14.19 -17.55
C GLN A 290 12.85 -13.51 -18.46
N PHE A 291 13.25 -13.15 -19.69
CA PHE A 291 12.38 -12.50 -20.66
C PHE A 291 11.14 -13.34 -20.97
N ARG A 292 11.32 -14.64 -21.27
CA ARG A 292 10.19 -15.55 -21.55
C ARG A 292 9.25 -15.69 -20.35
N ALA A 293 9.79 -15.81 -19.13
CA ALA A 293 8.99 -15.93 -17.92
C ALA A 293 8.18 -14.65 -17.64
N VAL A 294 8.81 -13.48 -17.78
CA VAL A 294 8.15 -12.19 -17.56
C VAL A 294 7.12 -11.92 -18.65
N LEU A 295 7.46 -12.16 -19.93
CA LEU A 295 6.52 -12.05 -21.04
C LEU A 295 5.29 -12.93 -20.83
N TRP A 296 5.48 -14.21 -20.48
CA TRP A 296 4.38 -15.12 -20.16
C TRP A 296 3.48 -14.59 -19.04
N ARG A 297 4.09 -14.16 -17.94
CA ARG A 297 3.37 -13.59 -16.79
C ARG A 297 2.56 -12.36 -17.17
N SER A 298 3.17 -11.43 -17.91
CA SER A 298 2.54 -10.20 -18.37
C SER A 298 1.41 -10.48 -19.36
N TRP A 299 1.60 -11.44 -20.26
CA TRP A 299 0.58 -11.85 -21.24
C TRP A 299 -0.68 -12.40 -20.57
N LEU A 300 -0.52 -13.28 -19.58
CA LEU A 300 -1.64 -13.80 -18.79
C LEU A 300 -2.39 -12.69 -18.05
N SER A 301 -1.68 -11.68 -17.54
CA SER A 301 -2.31 -10.55 -16.86
C SER A 301 -3.19 -9.75 -17.82
N VAL A 302 -2.69 -9.47 -19.04
CA VAL A 302 -3.42 -8.71 -20.06
C VAL A 302 -4.68 -9.45 -20.52
N LEU A 303 -4.60 -10.77 -20.74
CA LEU A 303 -5.75 -11.56 -21.18
C LEU A 303 -6.91 -11.63 -20.16
N LYS A 304 -6.61 -11.43 -18.87
CA LYS A 304 -7.59 -11.53 -17.78
C LYS A 304 -8.28 -10.20 -17.47
N GLU A 305 -7.94 -9.12 -18.17
CA GLU A 305 -8.57 -7.81 -17.99
C GLU A 305 -9.81 -7.64 -18.88
N PRO A 306 -10.98 -7.25 -18.32
CA PRO A 306 -12.20 -7.07 -19.09
C PRO A 306 -12.15 -5.83 -19.98
N LEU A 307 -12.53 -5.98 -21.27
CA LEU A 307 -12.53 -4.90 -22.26
C LEU A 307 -13.81 -4.03 -22.15
N LEU A 308 -13.70 -2.83 -21.55
CA LEU A 308 -14.79 -1.85 -21.44
C LEU A 308 -15.04 -0.99 -22.71
N VAL A 309 -14.31 -1.24 -23.80
CA VAL A 309 -14.26 -0.39 -25.01
C VAL A 309 -15.59 -0.34 -25.77
N LYS A 310 -16.35 -1.44 -25.78
CA LYS A 310 -17.55 -1.60 -26.63
C LYS A 310 -18.63 -0.55 -26.33
N MET A 311 -18.82 -0.20 -25.06
CA MET A 311 -19.86 0.75 -24.64
C MET A 311 -19.56 2.17 -25.14
N VAL A 312 -18.30 2.59 -25.11
CA VAL A 312 -17.88 3.95 -25.48
C VAL A 312 -17.92 4.14 -27.00
N ALA A 313 -17.52 3.12 -27.77
CA ALA A 313 -17.58 3.17 -29.23
C ALA A 313 -19.02 3.36 -29.74
N ILE A 314 -19.97 2.62 -29.16
CA ILE A 314 -21.41 2.73 -29.49
C ILE A 314 -21.93 4.11 -29.10
N LEU A 315 -21.59 4.62 -27.91
CA LEU A 315 -22.04 5.93 -27.45
C LEU A 315 -21.60 7.05 -28.40
N ILE A 316 -20.31 7.08 -28.77
CA ILE A 316 -19.78 8.10 -29.70
C ILE A 316 -20.43 7.93 -31.09
N GLY A 317 -20.57 6.69 -31.57
CA GLY A 317 -21.24 6.41 -32.84
C GLY A 317 -22.70 6.87 -32.86
N LEU A 318 -23.42 6.78 -31.74
CA LEU A 318 -24.80 7.25 -31.61
C LEU A 318 -24.90 8.79 -31.57
N ILE A 319 -23.95 9.46 -30.89
CA ILE A 319 -23.94 10.94 -30.80
C ILE A 319 -23.76 11.56 -32.18
N PHE A 320 -22.92 10.96 -33.02
CA PHE A 320 -22.58 11.46 -34.36
C PHE A 320 -23.19 10.62 -35.48
N LEU A 321 -24.31 9.94 -35.23
CA LEU A 321 -24.90 8.99 -36.16
C LEU A 321 -25.20 9.62 -37.54
N GLY A 322 -24.64 9.04 -38.60
CA GLY A 322 -24.96 9.36 -40.00
C GLY A 322 -24.82 10.84 -40.39
N GLN A 323 -23.67 11.46 -40.12
CA GLN A 323 -23.43 12.87 -40.45
C GLN A 323 -23.52 13.13 -41.96
N GLN A 324 -24.18 14.23 -42.33
CA GLN A 324 -24.31 14.69 -43.72
C GLN A 324 -23.22 15.72 -44.05
N LEU A 325 -22.87 15.88 -45.33
CA LEU A 325 -21.86 16.84 -45.82
C LEU A 325 -22.41 18.29 -45.88
N THR A 326 -22.88 18.81 -44.75
CA THR A 326 -23.24 20.22 -44.56
C THR A 326 -22.17 20.96 -43.75
N GLN A 327 -22.20 22.29 -43.67
CA GLN A 327 -21.24 23.05 -42.86
C GLN A 327 -21.23 22.60 -41.38
N VAL A 328 -22.41 22.36 -40.81
CA VAL A 328 -22.55 21.81 -39.45
C VAL A 328 -22.00 20.38 -39.40
N GLY A 329 -22.26 19.58 -40.44
CA GLY A 329 -21.73 18.23 -40.57
C GLY A 329 -20.20 18.16 -40.63
N VAL A 330 -19.54 19.07 -41.35
CA VAL A 330 -18.07 19.18 -41.40
C VAL A 330 -17.51 19.44 -39.99
N MET A 331 -18.13 20.37 -39.25
CA MET A 331 -17.72 20.68 -37.88
C MET A 331 -17.95 19.48 -36.94
N ASN A 332 -19.07 18.77 -37.08
CA ASN A 332 -19.37 17.56 -36.32
C ASN A 332 -18.40 16.41 -36.64
N ILE A 333 -18.05 16.21 -37.91
CA ILE A 333 -17.08 15.19 -38.35
C ILE A 333 -15.70 15.50 -37.78
N ASN A 334 -15.25 16.76 -37.83
CA ASN A 334 -13.98 17.17 -37.23
C ASN A 334 -13.98 16.97 -35.70
N GLY A 335 -15.09 17.30 -35.04
CA GLY A 335 -15.28 17.02 -33.60
C GLY A 335 -15.25 15.53 -33.28
N ALA A 336 -15.88 14.69 -34.11
CA ALA A 336 -15.84 13.24 -33.99
C ALA A 336 -14.41 12.70 -34.15
N ILE A 337 -13.68 13.12 -35.18
CA ILE A 337 -12.27 12.72 -35.41
C ILE A 337 -11.40 13.09 -34.20
N PHE A 338 -11.56 14.31 -33.68
CA PHE A 338 -10.80 14.72 -32.51
C PHE A 338 -11.19 13.93 -31.23
N LEU A 339 -12.45 13.53 -31.11
CA LEU A 339 -12.93 12.63 -30.06
C LEU A 339 -12.35 11.22 -30.17
N PHE A 340 -12.08 10.70 -31.38
CA PHE A 340 -11.35 9.42 -31.54
C PHE A 340 -9.99 9.49 -30.84
N LEU A 341 -9.23 10.56 -31.12
CA LEU A 341 -7.89 10.79 -30.56
C LEU A 341 -7.92 10.96 -29.04
N THR A 342 -8.86 11.77 -28.57
CA THR A 342 -9.01 12.11 -27.16
C THR A 342 -9.44 10.90 -26.35
N ASN A 343 -10.46 10.17 -26.82
CA ASN A 343 -10.92 8.95 -26.17
C ASN A 343 -9.80 7.89 -26.11
N MET A 344 -9.10 7.67 -27.21
CA MET A 344 -8.02 6.68 -27.28
C MET A 344 -6.84 7.04 -26.39
N THR A 345 -6.47 8.33 -26.33
CA THR A 345 -5.40 8.80 -25.45
C THR A 345 -5.77 8.57 -23.98
N PHE A 346 -6.91 9.10 -23.52
CA PHE A 346 -7.28 9.00 -22.10
C PHE A 346 -7.53 7.57 -21.66
N GLN A 347 -8.19 6.76 -22.48
CA GLN A 347 -8.46 5.36 -22.16
C GLN A 347 -7.15 4.58 -21.93
N ASN A 348 -6.18 4.70 -22.82
CA ASN A 348 -4.90 3.99 -22.71
C ASN A 348 -4.00 4.56 -21.60
N VAL A 349 -3.99 5.88 -21.40
CA VAL A 349 -3.27 6.54 -20.30
C VAL A 349 -3.78 6.03 -18.95
N PHE A 350 -5.10 6.08 -18.71
CA PHE A 350 -5.67 5.67 -17.43
C PHE A 350 -5.49 4.18 -17.18
N ALA A 351 -5.63 3.33 -18.19
CA ALA A 351 -5.36 1.90 -18.07
C ALA A 351 -3.91 1.64 -17.66
N THR A 352 -2.96 2.23 -18.39
CA THR A 352 -1.51 2.06 -18.17
C THR A 352 -1.10 2.53 -16.79
N ILE A 353 -1.49 3.74 -16.36
CA ILE A 353 -1.04 4.27 -15.06
C ILE A 353 -1.61 3.44 -13.92
N ASN A 354 -2.87 2.99 -13.98
CA ASN A 354 -3.44 2.16 -12.91
C ASN A 354 -2.72 0.81 -12.80
N VAL A 355 -2.47 0.12 -13.92
CA VAL A 355 -1.77 -1.18 -13.91
C VAL A 355 -0.32 -0.99 -13.47
N PHE A 356 0.40 -0.06 -14.08
CA PHE A 356 1.82 0.16 -13.79
C PHE A 356 2.06 0.59 -12.34
N THR A 357 1.24 1.49 -11.79
CA THR A 357 1.40 1.89 -10.37
C THR A 357 1.13 0.77 -9.38
N SER A 358 0.26 -0.19 -9.74
CA SER A 358 0.03 -1.38 -8.93
C SER A 358 1.17 -2.41 -9.02
N GLU A 359 1.79 -2.56 -10.19
CA GLU A 359 2.91 -3.49 -10.41
C GLU A 359 4.25 -2.93 -9.95
N LEU A 360 4.44 -1.61 -9.95
CA LEU A 360 5.72 -0.98 -9.69
C LEU A 360 6.34 -1.38 -8.33
N PRO A 361 5.60 -1.47 -7.20
CA PRO A 361 6.16 -1.98 -5.95
C PRO A 361 6.63 -3.43 -6.05
N VAL A 362 5.90 -4.28 -6.79
CA VAL A 362 6.27 -5.68 -7.04
C VAL A 362 7.55 -5.74 -7.86
N PHE A 363 7.62 -4.97 -8.96
CA PHE A 363 8.83 -4.84 -9.79
C PHE A 363 10.03 -4.37 -8.97
N MET A 364 9.88 -3.30 -8.20
CA MET A 364 10.97 -2.76 -7.38
C MET A 364 11.47 -3.79 -6.37
N ARG A 365 10.57 -4.58 -5.77
CA ARG A 365 10.95 -5.68 -4.87
C ARG A 365 11.69 -6.78 -5.61
N GLU A 366 11.14 -7.28 -6.71
CA GLU A 366 11.73 -8.38 -7.48
C GLU A 366 13.07 -7.99 -8.13
N ALA A 367 13.22 -6.74 -8.53
CA ALA A 367 14.47 -6.17 -9.03
C ALA A 367 15.54 -6.04 -7.92
N ARG A 368 15.16 -5.60 -6.70
CA ARG A 368 16.06 -5.57 -5.53
C ARG A 368 16.52 -6.97 -5.11
N SER A 369 15.61 -7.93 -5.13
CA SER A 369 15.92 -9.35 -4.90
C SER A 369 16.64 -10.01 -6.08
N ARG A 370 16.93 -9.27 -7.16
CA ARG A 370 17.65 -9.71 -8.36
C ARG A 370 17.04 -10.95 -9.02
N LEU A 371 15.71 -11.07 -9.03
CA LEU A 371 15.02 -12.17 -9.72
C LEU A 371 15.16 -12.05 -11.24
N TYR A 372 14.99 -10.84 -11.78
CA TYR A 372 15.11 -10.56 -13.20
C TYR A 372 15.60 -9.12 -13.42
N ARG A 373 16.07 -8.83 -14.64
CA ARG A 373 16.62 -7.53 -15.00
C ARG A 373 15.55 -6.53 -15.43
N CYS A 374 15.83 -5.24 -15.28
CA CYS A 374 14.91 -4.16 -15.67
C CYS A 374 14.56 -4.18 -17.17
N ASP A 375 15.52 -4.49 -18.04
CA ASP A 375 15.33 -4.63 -19.49
C ASP A 375 14.38 -5.79 -19.83
N THR A 376 14.55 -6.95 -19.20
CA THR A 376 13.67 -8.10 -19.43
C THR A 376 12.22 -7.81 -19.03
N TYR A 377 12.02 -7.05 -17.95
CA TYR A 377 10.69 -6.60 -17.53
C TYR A 377 10.07 -5.61 -18.51
N PHE A 378 10.82 -4.55 -18.86
CA PHE A 378 10.31 -3.49 -19.71
C PHE A 378 9.92 -4.03 -21.10
N LEU A 379 10.77 -4.86 -21.72
CA LEU A 379 10.49 -5.47 -23.02
C LEU A 379 9.36 -6.50 -22.94
N GLY A 380 9.39 -7.39 -21.93
CA GLY A 380 8.35 -8.40 -21.76
C GLY A 380 6.96 -7.80 -21.54
N LYS A 381 6.87 -6.74 -20.74
CA LYS A 381 5.62 -6.00 -20.52
C LYS A 381 5.16 -5.27 -21.79
N THR A 382 6.06 -4.56 -22.47
CA THR A 382 5.74 -3.83 -23.72
C THR A 382 5.18 -4.76 -24.79
N ILE A 383 5.79 -5.94 -24.98
CA ILE A 383 5.33 -6.91 -25.97
C ILE A 383 4.00 -7.56 -25.55
N ALA A 384 3.79 -7.81 -24.26
CA ALA A 384 2.54 -8.36 -23.76
C ALA A 384 1.33 -7.44 -23.96
N GLU A 385 1.54 -6.12 -24.05
CA GLU A 385 0.49 -5.14 -24.27
C GLU A 385 0.14 -4.93 -25.76
N LEU A 386 0.98 -5.37 -26.71
CA LEU A 386 0.75 -5.19 -28.14
C LEU A 386 -0.62 -5.70 -28.64
N PRO A 387 -1.12 -6.87 -28.23
CA PRO A 387 -2.45 -7.33 -28.66
C PRO A 387 -3.57 -6.38 -28.25
N LEU A 388 -3.44 -5.74 -27.08
CA LEU A 388 -4.42 -4.77 -26.59
C LEU A 388 -4.41 -3.52 -27.47
N PHE A 389 -3.24 -3.03 -27.86
CA PHE A 389 -3.09 -1.86 -28.72
C PHE A 389 -3.57 -2.08 -30.16
N LEU A 390 -3.68 -3.33 -30.60
CA LEU A 390 -4.30 -3.67 -31.89
C LEU A 390 -5.81 -3.87 -31.74
N THR A 391 -6.23 -4.63 -30.73
CA THR A 391 -7.64 -5.04 -30.58
C THR A 391 -8.54 -3.88 -30.16
N VAL A 392 -8.08 -3.01 -29.25
CA VAL A 392 -8.90 -1.91 -28.71
C VAL A 392 -9.23 -0.87 -29.79
N PRO A 393 -8.25 -0.30 -30.52
CA PRO A 393 -8.52 0.56 -31.67
C PRO A 393 -9.35 -0.13 -32.75
N LEU A 394 -9.07 -1.40 -33.05
CA LEU A 394 -9.83 -2.15 -34.06
C LEU A 394 -11.32 -2.22 -33.73
N VAL A 395 -11.68 -2.64 -32.51
CA VAL A 395 -13.09 -2.75 -32.09
C VAL A 395 -13.76 -1.38 -32.07
N PHE A 396 -13.06 -0.35 -31.59
CA PHE A 396 -13.59 1.00 -31.53
C PHE A 396 -13.85 1.58 -32.93
N THR A 397 -12.84 1.55 -33.81
CA THR A 397 -12.93 2.09 -35.17
C THR A 397 -13.92 1.28 -36.01
N ALA A 398 -13.96 -0.05 -35.90
CA ALA A 398 -14.91 -0.89 -36.63
C ALA A 398 -16.39 -0.58 -36.29
N ILE A 399 -16.67 -0.09 -35.08
CA ILE A 399 -18.02 0.29 -34.66
C ILE A 399 -18.29 1.77 -35.00
N ALA A 400 -17.45 2.68 -34.52
CA ALA A 400 -17.72 4.11 -34.60
C ALA A 400 -17.55 4.67 -36.02
N TYR A 401 -16.59 4.18 -36.80
CA TYR A 401 -16.31 4.69 -38.16
C TYR A 401 -17.52 4.59 -39.11
N PRO A 402 -18.16 3.41 -39.26
CA PRO A 402 -19.35 3.30 -40.10
C PRO A 402 -20.58 3.99 -39.50
N MET A 403 -20.75 3.98 -38.17
CA MET A 403 -21.90 4.64 -37.52
C MET A 403 -21.91 6.16 -37.77
N ILE A 404 -20.74 6.80 -37.77
CA ILE A 404 -20.63 8.24 -37.98
C ILE A 404 -20.85 8.64 -39.45
N GLY A 405 -20.56 7.73 -40.38
CA GLY A 405 -20.56 8.02 -41.81
C GLY A 405 -19.26 8.68 -42.28
N LEU A 406 -18.11 8.29 -41.71
CA LEU A 406 -16.80 8.75 -42.17
C LEU A 406 -16.50 8.26 -43.60
N ARG A 407 -15.49 8.86 -44.26
CA ARG A 407 -15.22 8.68 -45.70
C ARG A 407 -15.17 7.20 -46.09
N ALA A 408 -16.05 6.77 -46.99
CA ALA A 408 -16.08 5.39 -47.45
C ALA A 408 -14.78 5.02 -48.20
N GLY A 409 -14.26 3.83 -47.93
CA GLY A 409 -13.10 3.27 -48.62
C GLY A 409 -12.23 2.42 -47.70
N VAL A 410 -11.77 1.27 -48.21
CA VAL A 410 -10.98 0.31 -47.45
C VAL A 410 -9.65 0.94 -46.97
N MET A 411 -8.98 1.69 -47.85
CA MET A 411 -7.74 2.38 -47.51
C MET A 411 -7.95 3.48 -46.46
N HIS A 412 -9.04 4.23 -46.54
CA HIS A 412 -9.36 5.29 -45.57
C HIS A 412 -9.66 4.72 -44.18
N PHE A 413 -10.37 3.58 -44.13
CA PHE A 413 -10.60 2.87 -42.88
C PHE A 413 -9.28 2.37 -42.26
N PHE A 414 -8.41 1.72 -43.03
CA PHE A 414 -7.13 1.20 -42.52
C PHE A 414 -6.15 2.31 -42.13
N ASN A 415 -6.12 3.43 -42.84
CA ASN A 415 -5.32 4.60 -42.45
C ASN A 415 -5.80 5.18 -41.12
N CYS A 416 -7.13 5.32 -40.95
CA CYS A 416 -7.73 5.75 -39.70
C CYS A 416 -7.38 4.78 -38.56
N LEU A 417 -7.57 3.48 -38.78
CA LEU A 417 -7.21 2.45 -37.81
C LEU A 417 -5.72 2.53 -37.43
N ALA A 418 -4.82 2.66 -38.40
CA ALA A 418 -3.39 2.74 -38.16
C ALA A 418 -3.01 3.97 -37.32
N LEU A 419 -3.53 5.16 -37.66
CA LEU A 419 -3.28 6.38 -36.88
C LEU A 419 -3.81 6.27 -35.45
N VAL A 420 -5.02 5.74 -35.28
CA VAL A 420 -5.63 5.53 -33.96
C VAL A 420 -4.84 4.50 -33.14
N THR A 421 -4.33 3.44 -33.77
CA THR A 421 -3.42 2.47 -33.13
C THR A 421 -2.09 3.11 -32.71
N LEU A 422 -1.52 3.99 -33.52
CA LEU A 422 -0.29 4.71 -33.16
C LEU A 422 -0.53 5.65 -31.98
N VAL A 423 -1.67 6.36 -31.94
CA VAL A 423 -2.07 7.21 -30.80
C VAL A 423 -2.21 6.39 -29.52
N ALA A 424 -2.84 5.22 -29.59
CA ALA A 424 -2.92 4.30 -28.45
C ALA A 424 -1.51 3.91 -27.94
N ASN A 425 -0.57 3.63 -28.85
CA ASN A 425 0.81 3.27 -28.47
C ASN A 425 1.61 4.45 -27.89
N VAL A 426 1.53 5.65 -28.49
CA VAL A 426 2.25 6.84 -28.00
C VAL A 426 1.75 7.22 -26.60
N SER A 427 0.43 7.22 -26.41
CA SER A 427 -0.20 7.63 -25.15
C SER A 427 0.16 6.72 -23.97
N THR A 428 0.24 5.40 -24.18
CA THR A 428 0.77 4.47 -23.16
C THR A 428 2.25 4.73 -22.88
N SER A 429 3.04 4.97 -23.93
CA SER A 429 4.48 5.19 -23.80
C SER A 429 4.81 6.41 -22.92
N SER A 430 4.10 7.52 -23.10
CA SER A 430 4.25 8.72 -22.24
C SER A 430 3.77 8.48 -20.81
N SER A 431 2.72 7.67 -20.64
CA SER A 431 2.07 7.40 -19.35
C SER A 431 2.89 6.59 -18.36
N THR A 432 3.75 5.67 -18.85
CA THR A 432 4.60 4.83 -17.98
C THR A 432 5.53 5.62 -17.05
N SER A 433 5.84 6.88 -17.38
CA SER A 433 6.66 7.76 -16.55
C SER A 433 5.84 8.66 -15.60
N MET A 434 4.53 8.76 -15.80
CA MET A 434 3.67 9.74 -15.14
C MET A 434 2.90 9.13 -13.95
N ALA A 435 2.75 9.91 -12.89
CA ALA A 435 1.88 9.55 -11.77
C ALA A 435 0.40 9.85 -12.08
N LEU A 436 -0.52 9.10 -11.44
CA LEU A 436 -1.98 9.26 -11.60
C LEU A 436 -2.47 10.70 -11.42
N SER A 437 -1.84 11.47 -10.52
CA SER A 437 -2.20 12.87 -10.24
C SER A 437 -1.63 13.88 -11.23
N VAL A 438 -0.58 13.50 -11.97
CA VAL A 438 0.16 14.40 -12.88
C VAL A 438 -0.22 14.15 -14.35
N GLY A 439 -0.69 12.95 -14.68
CA GLY A 439 -1.03 12.55 -16.05
C GLY A 439 -2.01 13.50 -16.76
N PRO A 440 -3.26 13.68 -16.28
CA PRO A 440 -4.24 14.51 -16.97
C PRO A 440 -3.81 15.99 -17.13
N PRO A 441 -3.26 16.68 -16.11
CA PRO A 441 -2.75 18.05 -16.28
C PRO A 441 -1.62 18.18 -17.31
N VAL A 442 -0.78 17.15 -17.50
CA VAL A 442 0.30 17.16 -18.49
C VAL A 442 -0.22 16.90 -19.91
N ILE A 443 -1.30 16.15 -20.07
CA ILE A 443 -1.89 15.85 -21.39
C ILE A 443 -2.66 17.04 -21.95
N ILE A 444 -3.29 17.86 -21.09
CA ILE A 444 -4.10 19.02 -21.52
C ILE A 444 -3.31 19.99 -22.43
N PRO A 445 -2.08 20.42 -22.09
CA PRO A 445 -1.26 21.21 -23.00
C PRO A 445 -1.07 20.56 -24.37
N PHE A 446 -0.74 19.26 -24.43
CA PHE A 446 -0.56 18.56 -25.71
C PHE A 446 -1.85 18.52 -26.53
N LEU A 447 -2.99 18.34 -25.87
CA LEU A 447 -4.31 18.36 -26.49
C LEU A 447 -4.67 19.75 -27.07
N LEU A 448 -4.30 20.84 -26.40
CA LEU A 448 -4.49 22.22 -26.92
C LEU A 448 -3.68 22.48 -28.20
N PHE A 449 -2.46 21.96 -28.27
CA PHE A 449 -1.61 22.04 -29.47
C PHE A 449 -1.95 21.00 -30.56
N GLY A 450 -3.09 20.31 -30.43
CA GLY A 450 -3.52 19.25 -31.35
C GLY A 450 -4.08 19.73 -32.71
N GLY A 451 -4.09 21.02 -32.99
CA GLY A 451 -4.62 21.58 -34.25
C GLY A 451 -6.14 21.78 -34.30
N PHE A 452 -6.89 21.26 -33.32
CA PHE A 452 -8.35 21.42 -33.23
C PHE A 452 -8.77 22.70 -32.50
N PHE A 453 -8.20 22.98 -31.32
CA PHE A 453 -8.52 24.18 -30.52
C PHE A 453 -7.70 25.41 -30.91
N LEU A 454 -6.48 25.18 -31.38
CA LEU A 454 -5.55 26.21 -31.79
C LEU A 454 -4.99 25.81 -33.15
N ASN A 455 -5.09 26.70 -34.13
CA ASN A 455 -4.52 26.49 -35.45
C ASN A 455 -2.99 26.40 -35.36
N SER A 456 -2.39 25.42 -36.04
CA SER A 456 -0.93 25.20 -36.05
C SER A 456 -0.13 26.44 -36.48
N GLY A 457 -0.70 27.28 -37.36
CA GLY A 457 -0.07 28.51 -37.83
C GLY A 457 -0.09 29.67 -36.82
N SER A 458 -0.97 29.64 -35.82
CA SER A 458 -1.10 30.69 -34.81
C SER A 458 -0.38 30.38 -33.50
N VAL A 459 0.35 29.27 -33.42
CA VAL A 459 1.17 28.90 -32.25
C VAL A 459 2.29 29.94 -32.08
N PRO A 460 2.41 30.61 -30.91
CA PRO A 460 3.51 31.54 -30.66
C PRO A 460 4.87 30.85 -30.78
N VAL A 461 5.87 31.53 -31.36
CA VAL A 461 7.20 30.97 -31.65
C VAL A 461 7.84 30.30 -30.42
N TYR A 462 7.68 30.89 -29.24
CA TYR A 462 8.23 30.39 -27.98
C TYR A 462 7.54 29.10 -27.46
N LEU A 463 6.34 28.75 -27.95
CA LEU A 463 5.64 27.49 -27.65
C LEU A 463 5.64 26.50 -28.83
N LYS A 464 6.20 26.88 -29.98
CA LYS A 464 6.21 26.04 -31.18
C LYS A 464 6.88 24.69 -30.96
N TRP A 465 7.96 24.64 -30.17
CA TRP A 465 8.66 23.39 -29.85
C TRP A 465 7.77 22.38 -29.12
N LEU A 466 6.85 22.86 -28.26
CA LEU A 466 5.95 22.02 -27.48
C LEU A 466 4.92 21.32 -28.37
N SER A 467 4.52 21.97 -29.48
CA SER A 467 3.61 21.37 -30.47
C SER A 467 4.20 20.12 -31.14
N TYR A 468 5.53 20.03 -31.30
CA TYR A 468 6.19 18.85 -31.89
C TYR A 468 6.21 17.64 -30.96
N LEU A 469 5.98 17.84 -29.65
CA LEU A 469 5.82 16.76 -28.68
C LEU A 469 4.37 16.27 -28.59
N SER A 470 3.42 17.00 -29.18
CA SER A 470 2.02 16.63 -29.18
C SER A 470 1.72 15.59 -30.25
N TRP A 471 1.39 14.38 -29.83
CA TRP A 471 0.86 13.35 -30.74
C TRP A 471 -0.55 13.68 -31.25
N PHE A 472 -1.27 14.59 -30.58
CA PHE A 472 -2.57 15.06 -31.08
C PHE A 472 -2.40 15.83 -32.38
N ARG A 473 -1.31 16.59 -32.53
CA ARG A 473 -1.02 17.36 -33.75
C ARG A 473 -0.94 16.43 -34.96
N TYR A 474 0.04 15.52 -34.95
CA TYR A 474 0.29 14.59 -36.06
C TYR A 474 -0.90 13.68 -36.35
N ALA A 475 -1.59 13.21 -35.30
CA ALA A 475 -2.72 12.31 -35.50
C ALA A 475 -3.98 13.02 -36.00
N ASN A 476 -4.22 14.28 -35.59
CA ASN A 476 -5.34 15.07 -36.07
C ASN A 476 -5.12 15.50 -37.52
N GLU A 477 -3.92 15.97 -37.84
CA GLU A 477 -3.51 16.30 -39.21
C GLU A 477 -3.67 15.09 -40.14
N GLY A 478 -3.09 13.94 -39.80
CA GLY A 478 -3.22 12.72 -40.59
C GLY A 478 -4.65 12.20 -40.75
N LEU A 479 -5.51 12.31 -39.72
CA LEU A 479 -6.91 11.90 -39.82
C LEU A 479 -7.74 12.87 -40.68
N LEU A 480 -7.44 14.18 -40.62
CA LEU A 480 -8.11 15.18 -41.44
C LEU A 480 -7.70 15.06 -42.91
N ILE A 481 -6.41 14.81 -43.21
CA ILE A 481 -5.93 14.50 -44.57
C ILE A 481 -6.61 13.23 -45.10
N ASN A 482 -6.79 12.21 -44.25
CA ASN A 482 -7.45 10.98 -44.66
C ASN A 482 -8.97 11.16 -44.89
N GLN A 483 -9.62 12.08 -44.17
CA GLN A 483 -11.06 12.34 -44.26
C GLN A 483 -11.43 13.29 -45.39
N TRP A 484 -10.66 14.37 -45.59
CA TRP A 484 -11.01 15.47 -46.51
C TRP A 484 -10.22 15.43 -47.82
N ALA A 485 -10.67 16.20 -48.80
CA ALA A 485 -9.96 16.43 -50.07
C ALA A 485 -9.32 17.83 -50.08
N ASP A 486 -8.41 18.10 -51.02
CA ASP A 486 -7.45 19.22 -51.00
C ASP A 486 -8.06 20.60 -50.70
N VAL A 487 -9.26 20.90 -51.20
CA VAL A 487 -9.94 22.19 -51.01
C VAL A 487 -10.17 22.55 -49.53
N ILE A 488 -10.47 21.56 -48.68
CA ILE A 488 -10.66 21.77 -47.23
C ILE A 488 -9.32 21.75 -46.49
N LEU A 489 -8.32 21.05 -47.02
CA LEU A 489 -6.97 20.98 -46.43
C LEU A 489 -6.24 22.32 -46.52
N GLU A 490 -6.38 23.03 -47.64
CA GLU A 490 -5.83 24.38 -47.82
C GLU A 490 -6.38 25.36 -46.79
N THR A 491 -7.68 25.29 -46.46
CA THR A 491 -8.29 26.14 -45.43
C THR A 491 -7.81 25.84 -44.00
N LEU A 492 -7.26 24.64 -43.78
CA LEU A 492 -6.73 24.19 -42.50
C LEU A 492 -5.20 24.29 -42.42
N ASN A 493 -4.53 24.81 -43.48
CA ASN A 493 -3.06 24.87 -43.62
C ASN A 493 -2.37 23.50 -43.54
N PHE A 494 -3.00 22.44 -44.06
CA PHE A 494 -2.41 21.09 -44.11
C PHE A 494 -2.13 20.67 -45.56
N SER A 495 -1.04 19.92 -45.80
CA SER A 495 -0.77 19.32 -47.10
C SER A 495 -0.96 17.81 -47.07
N ALA A 496 -1.53 17.23 -48.13
CA ALA A 496 -1.59 15.78 -48.28
C ALA A 496 -0.19 15.12 -48.30
N ALA A 497 0.85 15.89 -48.63
CA ALA A 497 2.25 15.43 -48.60
C ALA A 497 2.80 15.23 -47.18
N ASP A 498 2.14 15.77 -46.14
CA ASP A 498 2.60 15.70 -44.75
C ASP A 498 2.22 14.38 -44.06
N LEU A 499 1.31 13.59 -44.64
CA LEU A 499 0.83 12.34 -44.05
C LEU A 499 1.95 11.32 -43.69
N PRO A 500 2.97 11.08 -44.54
CA PRO A 500 4.10 10.22 -44.15
C PRO A 500 4.92 10.80 -42.99
N LEU A 501 5.05 12.12 -42.92
CA LEU A 501 5.74 12.80 -41.83
C LEU A 501 4.99 12.63 -40.51
N ASP A 502 3.66 12.62 -40.53
CA ASP A 502 2.83 12.34 -39.35
C ASP A 502 3.05 10.92 -38.81
N TYR A 503 3.06 9.93 -39.69
CA TYR A 503 3.37 8.54 -39.31
C TYR A 503 4.75 8.43 -38.67
N VAL A 504 5.76 9.03 -39.30
CA VAL A 504 7.15 9.03 -38.79
C VAL A 504 7.24 9.80 -37.46
N GLY A 505 6.57 10.95 -37.34
CA GLY A 505 6.51 11.75 -36.12
C GLY A 505 5.93 10.96 -34.95
N LEU A 506 4.80 10.27 -35.15
CA LEU A 506 4.21 9.38 -34.15
C LEU A 506 5.15 8.24 -33.76
N LEU A 507 5.82 7.58 -34.72
CA LEU A 507 6.79 6.52 -34.44
C LEU A 507 7.99 7.02 -33.63
N ILE A 508 8.54 8.20 -33.97
CA ILE A 508 9.63 8.83 -33.22
C ILE A 508 9.19 9.10 -31.78
N LEU A 509 7.98 9.62 -31.57
CA LEU A 509 7.44 9.86 -30.23
C LEU A 509 7.28 8.55 -29.43
N ILE A 510 6.82 7.46 -30.06
CA ILE A 510 6.73 6.13 -29.40
C ILE A 510 8.11 5.71 -28.89
N VAL A 511 9.11 5.72 -29.78
CA VAL A 511 10.48 5.29 -29.43
C VAL A 511 11.07 6.21 -28.36
N GLY A 512 10.96 7.53 -28.54
CA GLY A 512 11.47 8.53 -27.61
C GLY A 512 10.90 8.37 -26.20
N PHE A 513 9.57 8.28 -26.06
CA PHE A 513 8.93 8.08 -24.76
C PHE A 513 9.25 6.71 -24.14
N ARG A 514 9.35 5.64 -24.93
CA ARG A 514 9.74 4.31 -24.41
C ARG A 514 11.18 4.31 -23.90
N VAL A 515 12.11 4.95 -24.61
CA VAL A 515 13.50 5.09 -24.16
C VAL A 515 13.56 5.91 -22.86
N PHE A 516 12.85 7.04 -22.81
CA PHE A 516 12.77 7.86 -21.60
C PHE A 516 12.20 7.07 -20.41
N ALA A 517 11.10 6.33 -20.62
CA ALA A 517 10.47 5.50 -19.59
C ALA A 517 11.40 4.39 -19.10
N TYR A 518 12.10 3.70 -20.01
CA TYR A 518 13.09 2.70 -19.65
C TYR A 518 14.23 3.30 -18.82
N LEU A 519 14.77 4.45 -19.23
CA LEU A 519 15.81 5.15 -18.48
C LEU A 519 15.32 5.59 -17.11
N ALA A 520 14.12 6.17 -17.01
CA ALA A 520 13.50 6.57 -15.75
C ALA A 520 13.29 5.37 -14.81
N LEU A 521 12.79 4.24 -15.33
CA LEU A 521 12.61 3.01 -14.57
C LEU A 521 13.95 2.43 -14.12
N ARG A 522 14.96 2.41 -15.00
CA ARG A 522 16.31 1.93 -14.70
C ARG A 522 17.00 2.81 -13.66
N LEU A 523 16.87 4.14 -13.74
CA LEU A 523 17.38 5.08 -12.75
C LEU A 523 16.67 4.90 -11.41
N ARG A 524 15.35 4.67 -11.42
CA ARG A 524 14.58 4.39 -10.22
C ARG A 524 14.97 3.06 -9.58
N ALA A 525 15.21 2.02 -10.37
CA ALA A 525 15.69 0.73 -9.90
C ALA A 525 17.15 0.77 -9.41
N ARG A 526 17.99 1.64 -10.01
CA ARG A 526 19.40 1.85 -9.64
C ARG A 526 19.62 2.77 -8.44
N ARG A 527 18.61 3.54 -8.00
CA ARG A 527 18.73 4.43 -6.84
C ARG A 527 19.35 3.62 -5.69
N LYS A 528 20.57 4.02 -5.29
CA LYS A 528 21.51 3.21 -4.49
C LYS A 528 20.82 2.65 -3.25
N GLU A 529 20.89 1.34 -3.06
CA GLU A 529 20.52 0.65 -1.81
C GLU A 529 21.10 1.39 -0.60
N ARG A 530 22.37 1.81 -0.70
CA ARG A 530 23.06 2.64 0.30
C ARG A 530 22.37 3.97 0.63
N TYR A 531 21.75 4.64 -0.35
CA TYR A 531 21.01 5.89 -0.07
C TYR A 531 19.73 5.61 0.70
N ILE A 532 18.96 4.59 0.29
CA ILE A 532 17.72 4.21 0.99
C ILE A 532 18.05 3.72 2.40
N GLU A 533 19.12 2.93 2.55
CA GLU A 533 19.60 2.43 3.83
C GLU A 533 20.11 3.57 4.74
N LEU A 534 20.91 4.50 4.21
CA LEU A 534 21.32 5.71 4.94
C LEU A 534 20.11 6.59 5.30
N LEU A 535 19.10 6.67 4.43
CA LEU A 535 17.88 7.41 4.70
C LEU A 535 17.07 6.74 5.81
N ASP A 536 16.88 5.42 5.77
CA ASP A 536 16.20 4.67 6.82
C ASP A 536 16.95 4.75 8.16
N GLN A 537 18.28 4.68 8.13
CA GLN A 537 19.13 4.92 9.30
C GLN A 537 18.96 6.35 9.82
N LEU A 538 19.02 7.36 8.97
CA LEU A 538 18.80 8.77 9.35
C LEU A 538 17.42 8.96 9.99
N HIS A 539 16.37 8.38 9.39
CA HIS A 539 15.01 8.42 9.92
C HIS A 539 14.91 7.72 11.30
N SER A 540 15.59 6.59 11.47
CA SER A 540 15.67 5.90 12.76
C SER A 540 16.31 6.79 13.83
N HIS A 541 17.43 7.45 13.51
CA HIS A 541 18.10 8.38 14.41
C HIS A 541 17.23 9.60 14.72
N GLN A 542 16.57 10.19 13.72
CA GLN A 542 15.63 11.29 13.93
C GLN A 542 14.49 10.89 14.87
N GLN A 543 13.93 9.69 14.72
CA GLN A 543 12.86 9.19 15.58
C GLN A 543 13.35 8.97 17.03
N MET A 544 14.57 8.44 17.21
CA MET A 544 15.20 8.33 18.53
C MET A 544 15.36 9.71 19.17
N CYS A 545 15.87 10.71 18.44
CA CYS A 545 15.97 12.08 18.93
C CYS A 545 14.60 12.66 19.34
N PHE A 546 13.54 12.45 18.53
CA PHE A 546 12.19 12.90 18.89
C PHE A 546 11.67 12.25 20.17
N ASN A 547 11.90 10.94 20.34
CA ASN A 547 11.49 10.20 21.53
C ASN A 547 12.24 10.71 22.77
N GLU A 548 13.55 10.91 22.68
CA GLU A 548 14.37 11.46 23.77
C GLU A 548 13.96 12.89 24.15
N ILE A 549 13.71 13.77 23.17
CA ILE A 549 13.21 15.13 23.44
C ILE A 549 11.87 15.07 24.20
N LYS A 550 10.98 14.15 23.82
CA LYS A 550 9.69 13.95 24.50
C LYS A 550 9.88 13.45 25.94
N HIS A 551 10.79 12.50 26.17
CA HIS A 551 11.14 12.01 27.51
C HIS A 551 11.72 13.11 28.39
N GLN A 552 12.65 13.92 27.86
CA GLN A 552 13.25 15.05 28.57
C GLN A 552 12.18 16.09 28.96
N ARG A 553 11.26 16.43 28.05
CA ARG A 553 10.13 17.32 28.36
C ARG A 553 9.22 16.76 29.45
N TYR A 554 8.93 15.45 29.41
CA TYR A 554 8.12 14.81 30.43
C TYR A 554 8.76 14.92 31.82
N ARG A 555 10.04 14.57 31.95
CA ARG A 555 10.80 14.68 33.21
C ARG A 555 10.85 16.12 33.70
N MET A 556 11.11 17.08 32.82
CA MET A 556 11.12 18.51 33.17
C MET A 556 9.75 19.00 33.64
N ASN A 557 8.66 18.54 33.02
CA ASN A 557 7.31 18.89 33.46
C ASN A 557 7.00 18.30 34.84
N GLN A 558 7.49 17.09 35.16
CA GLN A 558 7.37 16.53 36.51
C GLN A 558 8.14 17.36 37.53
N ILE A 559 9.40 17.71 37.23
CA ILE A 559 10.23 18.58 38.09
C ILE A 559 9.53 19.93 38.30
N THR A 560 9.02 20.54 37.22
CA THR A 560 8.30 21.83 37.29
C THR A 560 7.00 21.71 38.10
N ALA A 561 6.28 20.60 37.99
CA ALA A 561 5.05 20.36 38.74
C ALA A 561 5.34 20.16 40.24
N LEU A 562 6.41 19.45 40.59
CA LEU A 562 6.87 19.29 41.97
C LEU A 562 7.36 20.62 42.55
N LEU A 563 8.14 21.40 41.79
CA LEU A 563 8.57 22.75 42.19
C LEU A 563 7.37 23.69 42.43
N ARG A 564 6.28 23.55 41.67
CA ARG A 564 5.04 24.32 41.88
C ARG A 564 4.30 23.94 43.16
N GLN A 565 4.60 22.82 43.80
CA GLN A 565 4.03 22.46 45.11
C GLN A 565 4.73 23.24 46.25
N PHE A 566 5.96 23.72 46.04
CA PHE A 566 6.67 24.63 46.94
C PHE A 566 6.17 26.09 46.79
N LYS A 567 4.87 26.31 46.94
CA LYS A 567 4.23 27.64 46.90
C LYS A 567 4.27 28.41 48.22
N GLY A 568 4.79 27.81 49.30
CA GLY A 568 5.03 28.48 50.58
C GLY A 568 6.37 29.22 50.60
N PRO A 569 6.65 30.03 51.63
CA PRO A 569 7.98 30.63 51.82
C PRO A 569 9.04 29.52 51.88
N VAL A 570 9.87 29.44 50.85
CA VAL A 570 11.01 28.52 50.80
C VAL A 570 11.98 28.94 51.90
N PRO A 571 12.46 28.02 52.76
CA PRO A 571 13.51 28.31 53.73
C PRO A 571 14.69 29.01 53.06
N ALA A 572 15.31 29.98 53.73
CA ALA A 572 16.40 30.78 53.15
C ALA A 572 17.56 29.91 52.62
N GLU A 573 17.80 28.74 53.21
CA GLU A 573 18.82 27.76 52.82
C GLU A 573 18.51 27.01 51.50
N ASP A 574 17.25 26.92 51.09
CA ASP A 574 16.84 26.16 49.90
C ASP A 574 16.42 27.06 48.73
N LYS A 575 16.28 28.37 48.96
CA LYS A 575 15.90 29.35 47.93
C LYS A 575 16.88 29.38 46.77
N GLU A 576 18.17 29.34 47.06
CA GLU A 576 19.24 29.31 46.06
C GLU A 576 19.18 28.05 45.18
N LYS A 577 18.94 26.88 45.78
CA LYS A 577 18.81 25.60 45.06
C LYS A 577 17.59 25.59 44.13
N VAL A 578 16.47 26.18 44.57
CA VAL A 578 15.23 26.28 43.78
C VAL A 578 15.41 27.23 42.60
N ASP A 579 16.10 28.35 42.78
CA ASP A 579 16.40 29.29 41.70
C ASP A 579 17.38 28.68 40.67
N ASP A 580 18.39 27.93 41.13
CA ASP A 580 19.30 27.19 40.25
C ASP A 580 18.57 26.09 39.46
N LEU A 581 17.66 25.34 40.08
CA LEU A 581 16.80 24.37 39.40
C LEU A 581 15.92 25.02 38.33
N HIS A 582 15.35 26.20 38.59
CA HIS A 582 14.60 26.96 37.59
C HIS A 582 15.49 27.39 36.42
N LYS A 583 16.70 27.91 36.70
CA LYS A 583 17.68 28.33 35.69
C LYS A 583 18.15 27.16 34.83
N MET A 584 18.47 26.02 35.45
CA MET A 584 18.84 24.78 34.74
C MET A 584 17.69 24.25 33.89
N THR A 585 16.45 24.30 34.40
CA THR A 585 15.24 23.90 33.65
C THR A 585 15.04 24.81 32.43
N LEU A 586 15.23 26.12 32.57
CA LEU A 586 15.14 27.08 31.47
C LEU A 586 16.23 26.84 30.42
N LYS A 587 17.48 26.66 30.85
CA LYS A 587 18.62 26.34 29.98
C LYS A 587 18.41 25.05 29.20
N ARG A 588 17.93 23.99 29.88
CA ARG A 588 17.62 22.70 29.25
C ARG A 588 16.48 22.84 28.24
N LYS A 589 15.48 23.67 28.51
CA LYS A 589 14.37 23.96 27.58
C LYS A 589 14.87 24.62 26.30
N ALA A 590 15.79 25.57 26.42
CA ALA A 590 16.41 26.24 25.27
C ALA A 590 17.23 25.27 24.42
N GLN A 591 18.07 24.43 25.04
CA GLN A 591 18.85 23.40 24.34
C GLN A 591 17.96 22.40 23.60
N LEU A 592 16.87 21.93 24.23
CA LEU A 592 15.93 21.03 23.56
C LEU A 592 15.21 21.69 22.38
N HIS A 593 14.99 23.01 22.44
CA HIS A 593 14.40 23.76 21.33
C HIS A 593 15.37 23.89 20.16
N GLU A 594 16.65 24.16 20.43
CA GLU A 594 17.70 24.24 19.42
C GLU A 594 17.92 22.88 18.70
N ILE A 595 17.96 21.78 19.46
CA ILE A 595 18.03 20.42 18.88
C ILE A 595 16.79 20.15 18.02
N GLU A 596 15.59 20.53 18.46
CA GLU A 596 14.36 20.33 17.69
C GLU A 596 14.34 21.13 16.37
N GLN A 597 14.98 22.30 16.32
CA GLN A 597 15.12 23.10 15.10
C GLN A 597 16.05 22.45 14.06
N SER A 598 17.00 21.62 14.49
CA SER A 598 17.91 20.88 13.59
C SER A 598 17.29 19.61 12.99
N LEU A 599 16.14 19.17 13.53
CA LEU A 599 15.37 18.05 13.01
C LEU A 599 14.43 18.51 11.87
N PRO A 600 14.01 17.62 10.96
CA PRO A 600 13.13 17.99 9.85
C PRO A 600 11.87 18.71 10.36
N ALA A 601 11.71 19.96 9.93
CA ALA A 601 10.57 20.77 10.31
C ALA A 601 9.29 20.23 9.69
N LYS A 602 8.22 20.24 10.47
CA LYS A 602 6.87 19.99 9.96
C LYS A 602 6.47 21.11 9.00
N SER A 603 5.61 20.77 8.04
CA SER A 603 4.98 21.71 7.10
C SER A 603 4.51 22.99 7.80
N GLY A 604 4.80 24.16 7.23
CA GLY A 604 4.28 25.44 7.75
C GLY A 604 2.74 25.46 7.80
N ARG A 605 2.15 26.35 8.62
CA ARG A 605 0.70 26.36 8.93
C ARG A 605 -0.21 26.27 7.71
N TYR A 606 0.09 27.01 6.64
CA TYR A 606 -0.70 26.97 5.40
C TYR A 606 -0.70 25.57 4.75
N LEU A 607 0.48 24.96 4.62
CA LEU A 607 0.64 23.64 4.03
C LEU A 607 0.10 22.54 4.95
N GLN A 608 0.18 22.73 6.28
CA GLN A 608 -0.41 21.84 7.27
C GLN A 608 -1.95 21.86 7.25
N ILE A 609 -2.54 23.04 7.01
CA ILE A 609 -3.99 23.21 6.86
C ILE A 609 -4.50 22.46 5.62
N ILE A 610 -3.80 22.58 4.48
CA ILE A 610 -4.23 21.97 3.21
C ILE A 610 -3.84 20.49 3.14
N LEU A 611 -2.55 20.16 3.32
CA LEU A 611 -2.01 18.82 3.11
C LEU A 611 -1.80 18.03 4.39
N GLY A 612 -1.62 18.66 5.55
CA GLY A 612 -1.14 18.01 6.78
C GLY A 612 0.40 17.94 6.85
N ASP A 613 0.93 17.24 7.88
CA ASP A 613 2.38 17.05 8.13
C ASP A 613 3.01 16.05 7.13
N VAL A 614 2.80 16.11 5.81
CA VAL A 614 3.20 14.95 4.96
C VAL A 614 3.72 15.27 3.54
N ASN A 615 4.79 14.55 3.18
CA ASN A 615 5.34 14.37 1.82
C ASN A 615 4.42 13.48 0.96
N VAL A 616 4.20 13.85 -0.31
CA VAL A 616 3.25 13.23 -1.28
C VAL A 616 3.41 11.69 -1.44
N SER A 617 4.59 11.15 -1.14
CA SER A 617 4.88 9.71 -1.11
C SER A 617 5.25 9.28 0.32
N ILE A 618 4.30 8.64 1.02
CA ILE A 618 4.53 8.14 2.38
C ILE A 618 5.11 6.73 2.28
N LEU A 619 6.41 6.58 2.52
CA LEU A 619 7.08 5.29 2.45
C LEU A 619 6.84 4.44 3.71
N ASN A 620 6.61 5.08 4.86
CA ASN A 620 6.48 4.43 6.16
C ASN A 620 5.02 4.07 6.52
N ARG A 621 4.79 2.84 7.00
CA ARG A 621 3.47 2.31 7.37
C ARG A 621 2.81 3.07 8.52
N ASN A 622 3.59 3.55 9.50
CA ASN A 622 3.05 4.30 10.63
C ASN A 622 2.60 5.72 10.22
N ASP A 623 3.36 6.36 9.35
CA ASP A 623 3.01 7.68 8.82
C ASP A 623 1.77 7.62 7.91
N LYS A 624 1.60 6.52 7.18
CA LYS A 624 0.40 6.25 6.39
C LYS A 624 -0.85 6.17 7.27
N VAL A 625 -0.77 5.50 8.41
CA VAL A 625 -1.86 5.40 9.40
C VAL A 625 -2.15 6.76 10.03
N ARG A 626 -1.09 7.48 10.43
CA ARG A 626 -1.21 8.80 11.04
C ARG A 626 -1.88 9.79 10.10
N TYR A 627 -1.46 9.82 8.83
CA TYR A 627 -2.07 10.67 7.80
C TYR A 627 -3.57 10.40 7.63
N LYS A 628 -3.96 9.13 7.68
CA LYS A 628 -5.35 8.72 7.61
C LYS A 628 -6.16 9.19 8.82
N ASP A 629 -5.62 9.04 10.03
CA ASP A 629 -6.27 9.55 11.24
C ASP A 629 -6.43 11.07 11.19
N ASP A 630 -5.44 11.78 10.64
CA ASP A 630 -5.49 13.23 10.44
C ASP A 630 -6.51 13.64 9.37
N TYR A 631 -6.66 12.87 8.30
CA TYR A 631 -7.71 13.06 7.29
C TYR A 631 -9.13 12.86 7.87
N GLU A 632 -9.33 11.83 8.69
CA GLU A 632 -10.64 11.57 9.33
C GLU A 632 -11.00 12.68 10.34
N LYS A 633 -10.03 13.15 11.13
CA LYS A 633 -10.21 14.32 12.02
C LYS A 633 -10.51 15.60 11.24
N PHE A 634 -9.81 15.82 10.13
CA PHE A 634 -10.01 16.99 9.26
C PHE A 634 -11.47 17.07 8.76
N LYS A 635 -12.02 15.96 8.24
CA LYS A 635 -13.43 15.92 7.80
C LYS A 635 -14.39 16.27 8.94
N LEU A 636 -14.18 15.69 10.12
CA LEU A 636 -15.05 15.94 11.27
C LEU A 636 -15.04 17.41 11.68
N ILE A 637 -13.85 18.01 11.84
CA ILE A 637 -13.69 19.39 12.27
C ILE A 637 -14.38 20.34 11.30
N LEU A 638 -14.14 20.18 10.00
CA LEU A 638 -14.74 21.05 8.99
C LEU A 638 -16.24 20.83 8.82
N ASN A 639 -16.72 19.61 8.99
CA ASN A 639 -18.15 19.34 8.99
C ASN A 639 -18.86 20.05 10.15
N VAL A 640 -18.25 20.10 11.35
CA VAL A 640 -18.80 20.84 12.50
C VAL A 640 -18.78 22.35 12.24
N ILE A 641 -17.70 22.89 11.68
CA ILE A 641 -17.63 24.32 11.31
C ILE A 641 -18.68 24.64 10.24
N GLY A 642 -18.81 23.80 9.22
CA GLY A 642 -19.81 23.94 8.16
C GLY A 642 -21.24 23.90 8.68
N LEU A 643 -21.55 23.00 9.62
CA LEU A 643 -22.85 22.92 10.29
C LEU A 643 -23.19 24.23 11.02
N ILE A 644 -22.23 24.75 11.80
CA ILE A 644 -22.41 26.01 12.53
C ILE A 644 -22.65 27.14 11.54
N MET A 645 -21.81 27.30 10.52
CA MET A 645 -21.97 28.36 9.53
C MET A 645 -23.28 28.25 8.74
N ALA A 646 -23.71 27.05 8.34
CA ALA A 646 -24.98 26.83 7.66
C ALA A 646 -26.17 27.23 8.55
N PHE A 647 -26.11 26.90 9.86
CA PHE A 647 -27.12 27.31 10.83
C PHE A 647 -27.14 28.83 11.04
N PHE A 648 -25.99 29.47 11.16
CA PHE A 648 -25.90 30.94 11.22
C PHE A 648 -26.47 31.60 9.95
N ASN A 649 -26.27 31.02 8.76
CA ASN A 649 -26.83 31.52 7.49
C ASN A 649 -28.37 31.35 7.39
N LEU A 650 -28.97 30.45 8.17
CA LEU A 650 -30.43 30.33 8.29
C LEU A 650 -31.02 31.44 9.15
N ILE A 651 -30.32 31.86 10.20
CA ILE A 651 -30.77 32.89 11.13
C ILE A 651 -30.48 34.29 10.58
N PHE A 652 -29.27 34.48 10.04
CA PHE A 652 -28.78 35.77 9.58
C PHE A 652 -28.65 35.78 8.06
N ASN A 653 -29.33 36.73 7.42
CA ASN A 653 -29.22 36.96 5.98
C ASN A 653 -28.14 38.01 5.69
N TYR A 654 -26.87 37.60 5.81
CA TYR A 654 -25.73 38.47 5.54
C TYR A 654 -24.84 37.90 4.44
N ARG A 655 -24.66 38.66 3.35
CA ARG A 655 -23.96 38.19 2.14
C ARG A 655 -22.53 37.71 2.41
N ALA A 656 -21.79 38.38 3.29
CA ALA A 656 -20.41 37.98 3.59
C ALA A 656 -20.36 36.61 4.29
N LEU A 657 -21.36 36.30 5.14
CA LEU A 657 -21.49 35.02 5.82
C LEU A 657 -21.78 33.88 4.82
N GLU A 658 -22.60 34.14 3.81
CA GLU A 658 -22.91 33.19 2.73
C GLU A 658 -21.69 32.91 1.87
N LEU A 659 -21.01 33.97 1.43
CA LEU A 659 -19.79 33.86 0.63
C LEU A 659 -18.70 33.13 1.40
N ALA A 660 -18.54 33.43 2.69
CA ALA A 660 -17.59 32.71 3.55
C ALA A 660 -17.94 31.22 3.65
N PHE A 661 -19.23 30.87 3.75
CA PHE A 661 -19.68 29.48 3.77
C PHE A 661 -19.45 28.77 2.44
N ILE A 662 -19.81 29.39 1.31
CA ILE A 662 -19.61 28.81 -0.02
C ILE A 662 -18.12 28.66 -0.33
N PHE A 663 -17.30 29.65 0.04
CA PHE A 663 -15.84 29.57 -0.05
C PHE A 663 -15.29 28.43 0.79
N LEU A 664 -15.79 28.24 2.02
CA LEU A 664 -15.43 27.10 2.85
C LEU A 664 -15.77 25.77 2.16
N LEU A 665 -16.94 25.65 1.50
CA LEU A 665 -17.31 24.44 0.75
C LEU A 665 -16.36 24.16 -0.41
N VAL A 666 -15.99 25.18 -1.20
CA VAL A 666 -15.01 25.04 -2.30
C VAL A 666 -13.68 24.57 -1.74
N TRP A 667 -13.16 25.25 -0.72
CA TRP A 667 -11.89 24.90 -0.10
C TRP A 667 -11.93 23.49 0.52
N TYR A 668 -13.03 23.13 1.18
CA TYR A 668 -13.23 21.81 1.78
C TYR A 668 -13.17 20.70 0.74
N TYR A 669 -13.98 20.76 -0.32
CA TYR A 669 -14.03 19.69 -1.33
C TYR A 669 -12.75 19.62 -2.18
N CYS A 670 -12.12 20.76 -2.50
CA CYS A 670 -10.79 20.80 -3.12
C CYS A 670 -9.73 20.09 -2.25
N THR A 671 -9.71 20.40 -0.96
CA THR A 671 -8.74 19.81 -0.04
C THR A 671 -9.00 18.31 0.15
N LEU A 672 -10.27 17.93 0.20
CA LEU A 672 -10.69 16.55 0.40
C LEU A 672 -10.32 15.67 -0.81
N THR A 673 -10.51 16.15 -2.04
CA THR A 673 -10.10 15.43 -3.27
C THR A 673 -8.58 15.24 -3.35
N ILE A 674 -7.79 16.23 -2.92
CA ILE A 674 -6.32 16.12 -2.84
C ILE A 674 -5.91 15.06 -1.79
N ARG A 675 -6.44 15.16 -0.57
CA ARG A 675 -6.11 14.22 0.52
C ARG A 675 -6.52 12.78 0.20
N GLU A 676 -7.66 12.57 -0.45
CA GLU A 676 -8.11 11.25 -0.91
C GLU A 676 -7.23 10.68 -2.03
N SER A 677 -6.76 11.53 -2.94
CA SER A 677 -5.82 11.14 -3.99
C SER A 677 -4.49 10.68 -3.39
N ILE A 678 -3.98 11.37 -2.37
CA ILE A 678 -2.79 10.98 -1.61
C ILE A 678 -3.02 9.64 -0.90
N LEU A 679 -4.15 9.45 -0.22
CA LEU A 679 -4.46 8.19 0.46
C LEU A 679 -4.52 7.01 -0.51
N LYS A 680 -5.11 7.21 -1.69
CA LYS A 680 -5.20 6.16 -2.72
C LYS A 680 -3.82 5.76 -3.23
N VAL A 681 -2.98 6.73 -3.59
CA VAL A 681 -1.59 6.48 -4.05
C VAL A 681 -0.79 5.75 -2.98
N ASN A 682 -1.08 6.01 -1.70
CA ASN A 682 -0.40 5.37 -0.57
C ASN A 682 -1.02 4.02 -0.16
N GLY A 683 -1.96 3.47 -0.94
CA GLY A 683 -2.48 2.10 -0.80
C GLY A 683 -3.89 1.99 -0.21
N SER A 684 -4.63 3.10 -0.11
CA SER A 684 -6.02 3.05 0.39
C SER A 684 -7.04 2.63 -0.67
N ARG A 685 -8.00 1.78 -0.27
CA ARG A 685 -9.06 1.23 -1.11
C ARG A 685 -10.31 2.12 -1.10
N ILE A 686 -10.30 3.19 -1.90
CA ILE A 686 -11.48 4.02 -2.20
C ILE A 686 -12.03 3.64 -3.60
N LYS A 687 -13.23 3.07 -3.68
CA LYS A 687 -14.08 2.89 -4.87
C LYS A 687 -14.25 4.19 -5.65
N GLY A 688 -14.55 3.98 -6.94
CA GLY A 688 -14.65 5.05 -7.93
C GLY A 688 -15.73 6.08 -7.63
N TRP A 689 -16.94 5.65 -7.26
CA TRP A 689 -18.08 6.55 -7.07
C TRP A 689 -17.82 7.62 -6.01
N TRP A 690 -17.31 7.26 -4.83
CA TRP A 690 -17.07 8.21 -3.75
C TRP A 690 -16.03 9.27 -4.11
N ARG A 691 -15.00 8.90 -4.86
CA ARG A 691 -14.05 9.86 -5.40
C ARG A 691 -14.73 10.79 -6.41
N ALA A 692 -15.47 10.21 -7.36
CA ALA A 692 -16.19 10.99 -8.37
C ALA A 692 -17.18 11.97 -7.72
N HIS A 693 -17.90 11.53 -6.69
CA HIS A 693 -18.81 12.35 -5.89
C HIS A 693 -18.11 13.60 -5.35
N HIS A 694 -16.94 13.49 -4.72
CA HIS A 694 -16.23 14.67 -4.20
C HIS A 694 -15.72 15.61 -5.30
N PHE A 695 -15.31 15.09 -6.46
CA PHE A 695 -14.99 15.93 -7.62
C PHE A 695 -16.23 16.66 -8.14
N ILE A 696 -17.37 15.99 -8.24
CA ILE A 696 -18.66 16.60 -8.63
C ILE A 696 -19.07 17.67 -7.61
N SER A 697 -18.93 17.40 -6.30
CA SER A 697 -19.21 18.39 -5.24
C SER A 697 -18.25 19.59 -5.28
N THR A 698 -17.01 19.39 -5.72
CA THR A 698 -16.05 20.49 -5.94
C THR A 698 -16.52 21.40 -7.07
N VAL A 699 -16.94 20.82 -8.20
CA VAL A 699 -17.52 21.58 -9.33
C VAL A 699 -18.79 22.30 -8.89
N ALA A 700 -19.68 21.62 -8.16
CA ALA A 700 -20.92 22.22 -7.65
C ALA A 700 -20.63 23.42 -6.72
N ALA A 701 -19.67 23.29 -5.80
CA ALA A 701 -19.24 24.39 -4.94
C ALA A 701 -18.64 25.56 -5.74
N GLY A 702 -17.87 25.26 -6.79
CA GLY A 702 -17.33 26.27 -7.70
C GLY A 702 -18.42 27.04 -8.44
N VAL A 703 -19.43 26.34 -8.97
CA VAL A 703 -20.61 26.95 -9.63
C VAL A 703 -21.40 27.80 -8.65
N LEU A 704 -21.58 27.36 -7.39
CA LEU A 704 -22.23 28.15 -6.34
C LEU A 704 -21.46 29.43 -6.00
N LEU A 705 -20.12 29.41 -6.06
CA LEU A 705 -19.29 30.58 -5.76
C LEU A 705 -19.43 31.68 -6.82
N VAL A 706 -19.53 31.30 -8.09
CA VAL A 706 -19.70 32.26 -9.20
C VAL A 706 -21.15 32.62 -9.47
N TRP A 707 -22.12 31.95 -8.83
CA TRP A 707 -23.54 32.23 -9.00
C TRP A 707 -23.84 33.68 -8.54
N PRO A 708 -24.27 34.57 -9.46
CA PRO A 708 -24.57 35.95 -9.13
C PRO A 708 -25.76 36.05 -8.18
N GLN A 709 -25.74 37.09 -7.33
CA GLN A 709 -26.91 37.40 -6.51
C GLN A 709 -28.06 37.87 -7.40
N GLY A 710 -29.18 37.17 -7.30
CA GLY A 710 -30.38 37.43 -8.09
C GLY A 710 -31.57 36.67 -7.51
N GLU A 711 -32.74 36.89 -8.09
CA GLU A 711 -34.01 36.33 -7.63
C GLU A 711 -33.96 34.81 -7.49
N HIS A 712 -33.42 34.11 -8.50
CA HIS A 712 -33.31 32.65 -8.48
C HIS A 712 -32.44 32.11 -7.33
N TRP A 713 -31.37 32.82 -6.95
CA TRP A 713 -30.56 32.42 -5.80
C TRP A 713 -31.33 32.62 -4.51
N GLN A 714 -32.03 33.74 -4.34
CA GLN A 714 -32.80 34.03 -3.12
C GLN A 714 -33.92 33.00 -2.89
N ILE A 715 -34.59 32.55 -3.95
CA ILE A 715 -35.59 31.48 -3.89
C ILE A 715 -34.95 30.15 -3.42
N PHE A 716 -33.78 29.79 -3.94
CA PHE A 716 -33.14 28.50 -3.63
C PHE A 716 -32.31 28.50 -2.32
N ARG A 717 -31.85 29.67 -1.88
CA ARG A 717 -30.92 29.88 -0.75
C ARG A 717 -31.31 29.11 0.50
N MET A 718 -32.54 29.30 1.00
CA MET A 718 -32.98 28.68 2.26
C MET A 718 -32.98 27.16 2.15
N GLN A 719 -33.48 26.63 1.03
CA GLN A 719 -33.49 25.19 0.75
C GLN A 719 -32.07 24.61 0.73
N PHE A 720 -31.11 25.33 0.12
CA PHE A 720 -29.70 24.94 0.14
C PHE A 720 -29.10 24.93 1.55
N MET A 721 -29.41 25.92 2.39
CA MET A 721 -28.90 25.98 3.77
C MET A 721 -29.48 24.86 4.64
N TYR A 722 -30.79 24.55 4.51
CA TYR A 722 -31.39 23.40 5.18
C TYR A 722 -30.77 22.08 4.75
N PHE A 723 -30.50 21.92 3.46
CA PHE A 723 -29.78 20.75 2.95
C PHE A 723 -28.39 20.61 3.58
N ASN A 724 -27.64 21.72 3.70
CA ASN A 724 -26.30 21.70 4.29
C ASN A 724 -26.30 21.38 5.79
N VAL A 725 -27.27 21.90 6.55
CA VAL A 725 -27.46 21.51 7.96
C VAL A 725 -27.76 20.02 8.06
N TYR A 726 -28.70 19.53 7.26
CA TYR A 726 -29.10 18.13 7.25
C TYR A 726 -27.92 17.20 6.91
N ILE A 727 -27.23 17.45 5.79
CA ILE A 727 -26.14 16.59 5.34
C ILE A 727 -24.97 16.61 6.33
N SER A 728 -24.73 17.72 7.03
CA SER A 728 -23.68 17.80 8.05
C SER A 728 -23.98 16.90 9.26
N ILE A 729 -25.26 16.81 9.67
CA ILE A 729 -25.70 15.88 10.72
C ILE A 729 -25.51 14.43 10.25
N VAL A 730 -25.92 14.11 9.01
CA VAL A 730 -25.72 12.78 8.43
C VAL A 730 -24.25 12.40 8.37
N GLN A 731 -23.37 13.32 7.96
CA GLN A 731 -21.92 13.11 7.93
C GLN A 731 -21.33 12.85 9.32
N TYR A 732 -21.84 13.51 10.37
CA TYR A 732 -21.45 13.23 11.75
C TYR A 732 -21.85 11.82 12.19
N LEU A 733 -23.09 11.40 11.89
CA LEU A 733 -23.58 10.04 12.18
C LEU A 733 -22.78 8.98 11.41
N GLN A 734 -22.48 9.24 10.13
CA GLN A 734 -21.61 8.40 9.31
C GLN A 734 -20.23 8.24 9.96
N PHE A 735 -19.60 9.33 10.39
CA PHE A 735 -18.29 9.30 11.03
C PHE A 735 -18.30 8.47 12.33
N GLY A 736 -19.28 8.69 13.21
CA GLY A 736 -19.41 7.94 14.47
C GLY A 736 -19.56 6.44 14.24
N TYR A 737 -20.40 6.06 13.27
CA TYR A 737 -20.58 4.67 12.85
C TYR A 737 -19.28 4.06 12.31
N GLN A 738 -18.59 4.78 11.42
CA GLN A 738 -17.37 4.32 10.75
C GLN A 738 -16.21 4.13 11.73
N LYS A 739 -16.01 5.08 12.67
CA LYS A 739 -14.98 5.01 13.70
C LYS A 739 -15.18 3.81 14.63
N GLY A 740 -16.42 3.57 15.07
CA GLY A 740 -16.76 2.42 15.93
C GLY A 740 -16.54 1.07 15.23
N LEU A 741 -16.85 1.00 13.94
CA LEU A 741 -16.60 -0.20 13.13
C LEU A 741 -15.10 -0.44 12.91
N LEU A 742 -14.34 0.59 12.53
CA LEU A 742 -12.91 0.47 12.29
C LEU A 742 -12.18 0.00 13.55
N TYR A 743 -12.59 0.51 14.72
CA TYR A 743 -12.05 0.05 16.01
C TYR A 743 -12.31 -1.45 16.24
N ARG A 744 -13.54 -1.94 16.01
CA ARG A 744 -13.86 -3.37 16.13
C ARG A 744 -13.09 -4.24 15.16
N LEU A 745 -12.97 -3.82 13.90
CA LEU A 745 -12.24 -4.57 12.87
C LEU A 745 -10.72 -4.57 13.10
N LYS A 746 -10.17 -3.48 13.65
CA LYS A 746 -8.78 -3.43 14.13
C LYS A 746 -8.57 -4.38 15.31
N ALA A 747 -9.51 -4.43 16.27
CA ALA A 747 -9.43 -5.34 17.41
C ALA A 747 -9.55 -6.84 17.00
N LEU A 748 -10.23 -7.13 15.89
CA LEU A 748 -10.39 -8.48 15.34
C LEU A 748 -9.28 -8.90 14.36
N GLY A 749 -8.34 -8.01 14.01
CA GLY A 749 -7.24 -8.31 13.09
C GLY A 749 -7.64 -8.46 11.61
N GLU A 750 -8.90 -8.22 11.25
CA GLU A 750 -9.47 -8.50 9.92
C GLU A 750 -9.20 -7.43 8.85
N ARG A 751 -8.61 -6.27 9.18
CA ARG A 751 -8.40 -5.18 8.21
C ARG A 751 -6.97 -4.66 8.12
N HIS A 752 -6.60 -4.25 6.90
CA HIS A 752 -5.34 -3.59 6.63
C HIS A 752 -5.36 -2.14 7.15
N ASN A 753 -4.23 -1.69 7.68
CA ASN A 753 -4.06 -0.38 8.33
C ASN A 753 -4.53 0.81 7.46
N MET A 754 -4.53 0.64 6.13
CA MET A 754 -4.86 1.66 5.13
C MET A 754 -6.28 1.66 4.56
N ASP A 755 -7.17 0.73 4.96
CA ASP A 755 -8.54 0.70 4.40
C ASP A 755 -9.41 1.86 4.89
N ILE A 756 -9.69 2.84 4.02
CA ILE A 756 -10.58 3.95 4.33
C ILE A 756 -11.99 3.41 4.60
N THR A 757 -12.57 3.75 5.75
CA THR A 757 -13.95 3.44 6.08
C THR A 757 -14.91 4.46 5.50
N ILE A 758 -14.84 4.72 4.19
CA ILE A 758 -15.90 5.49 3.50
C ILE A 758 -16.81 4.54 2.72
N GLU A 759 -16.56 3.23 2.72
CA GLU A 759 -17.20 2.35 1.74
C GLU A 759 -17.94 1.16 2.30
N GLY A 760 -19.15 1.00 1.79
CA GLY A 760 -19.71 -0.31 1.46
C GLY A 760 -19.88 -1.21 2.66
N PHE A 761 -21.00 -1.02 3.34
CA PHE A 761 -21.58 -1.92 4.32
C PHE A 761 -21.25 -3.39 4.09
N HIS A 762 -20.55 -4.07 5.00
CA HIS A 762 -20.23 -5.52 4.92
C HIS A 762 -21.25 -6.39 5.69
N SER A 763 -21.36 -7.68 5.31
CA SER A 763 -22.42 -8.65 5.69
C SER A 763 -22.71 -8.78 7.18
N TRP A 764 -21.71 -8.63 8.05
CA TRP A 764 -21.87 -8.76 9.50
C TRP A 764 -22.37 -7.47 10.21
N MET A 765 -22.42 -6.33 9.50
CA MET A 765 -22.66 -4.98 10.06
C MET A 765 -24.13 -4.57 10.28
N TRP A 766 -25.05 -5.53 10.16
CA TRP A 766 -26.49 -5.30 10.14
C TRP A 766 -27.14 -4.92 11.48
N ARG A 767 -26.40 -4.91 12.60
CA ARG A 767 -26.96 -4.44 13.88
C ARG A 767 -26.90 -2.91 14.07
N GLY A 768 -26.18 -2.18 13.22
CA GLY A 768 -26.09 -0.70 13.28
C GLY A 768 -26.26 0.03 11.95
N LEU A 769 -26.28 -0.69 10.82
CA LEU A 769 -26.47 -0.09 9.51
C LEU A 769 -27.93 0.29 9.20
N SER A 770 -28.87 -0.56 9.60
CA SER A 770 -30.29 -0.26 9.46
C SER A 770 -30.66 1.08 10.10
N PHE A 771 -29.92 1.50 11.11
CA PHE A 771 -30.05 2.82 11.72
C PHE A 771 -29.63 3.96 10.79
N LEU A 772 -28.53 3.82 10.04
CA LEU A 772 -27.99 4.90 9.20
C LEU A 772 -28.71 5.05 7.85
N LEU A 773 -29.22 3.94 7.29
CA LEU A 773 -29.85 3.93 5.96
C LEU A 773 -31.01 4.91 5.80
N PRO A 774 -31.97 5.03 6.75
CA PRO A 774 -33.07 6.01 6.63
C PRO A 774 -32.57 7.44 6.46
N PHE A 775 -31.55 7.85 7.22
CA PHE A 775 -30.97 9.18 7.13
C PHE A 775 -30.25 9.42 5.79
N LEU A 776 -29.61 8.39 5.24
CA LEU A 776 -28.99 8.48 3.91
C LEU A 776 -30.04 8.63 2.81
N PHE A 777 -31.10 7.80 2.82
CA PHE A 777 -32.16 7.88 1.81
C PHE A 777 -32.94 9.19 1.87
N ILE A 778 -33.19 9.74 3.07
CA ILE A 778 -33.76 11.09 3.21
C ILE A 778 -32.82 12.14 2.62
N GLY A 779 -31.51 12.04 2.88
CA GLY A 779 -30.52 12.92 2.27
C GLY A 779 -30.50 12.85 0.75
N TYR A 780 -30.62 11.65 0.17
CA TYR A 780 -30.73 11.46 -1.27
C TYR A 780 -32.04 12.03 -1.82
N GLY A 781 -33.15 11.83 -1.11
CA GLY A 781 -34.43 12.48 -1.44
C GLY A 781 -34.32 14.01 -1.45
N PHE A 782 -33.59 14.59 -0.50
CA PHE A 782 -33.33 16.03 -0.48
C PHE A 782 -32.45 16.47 -1.67
N GLN A 783 -31.47 15.66 -2.09
CA GLN A 783 -30.71 15.94 -3.33
C GLN A 783 -31.61 15.95 -4.57
N ALA A 784 -32.54 15.00 -4.68
CA ALA A 784 -33.53 14.98 -5.75
C ALA A 784 -34.47 16.19 -5.68
N TYR A 785 -34.90 16.59 -4.48
CA TYR A 785 -35.73 17.77 -4.27
C TYR A 785 -35.00 19.06 -4.70
N ASN A 786 -33.72 19.20 -4.38
CA ASN A 786 -32.90 20.31 -4.88
C ASN A 786 -32.79 20.31 -6.40
N ALA A 787 -32.54 19.15 -7.01
CA ALA A 787 -32.47 19.02 -8.46
C ALA A 787 -33.80 19.42 -9.13
N TRP A 788 -34.92 19.00 -8.56
CA TRP A 788 -36.27 19.31 -9.04
C TRP A 788 -36.61 20.80 -8.92
N THR A 789 -36.37 21.42 -7.76
CA THR A 789 -36.60 22.86 -7.58
C THR A 789 -35.78 23.67 -8.59
N LEU A 790 -34.51 23.32 -8.78
CA LEU A 790 -33.64 23.99 -9.74
C LEU A 790 -34.06 23.73 -11.20
N TYR A 791 -34.55 22.54 -11.52
CA TYR A 791 -35.09 22.23 -12.84
C TYR A 791 -36.31 23.12 -13.16
N GLN A 792 -37.24 23.23 -12.21
CA GLN A 792 -38.41 24.10 -12.35
C GLN A 792 -38.04 25.57 -12.53
N LEU A 793 -37.03 26.05 -11.79
CA LEU A 793 -36.51 27.41 -11.96
C LEU A 793 -35.86 27.61 -13.34
N ALA A 794 -35.12 26.61 -13.83
CA ALA A 794 -34.48 26.65 -15.14
C ALA A 794 -35.48 26.63 -16.31
N THR A 795 -36.58 25.89 -16.19
CA THR A 795 -37.60 25.78 -17.25
C THR A 795 -38.70 26.82 -17.16
N GLY A 796 -38.96 27.36 -15.95
CA GLY A 796 -40.06 28.29 -15.69
C GLY A 796 -39.73 29.76 -15.95
N SER A 797 -38.45 30.11 -16.11
CA SER A 797 -38.01 31.49 -16.39
C SER A 797 -37.02 31.51 -17.55
N ALA A 798 -37.33 32.27 -18.61
CA ALA A 798 -36.48 32.40 -19.79
C ALA A 798 -35.13 33.08 -19.48
N ASP A 799 -35.07 33.86 -18.39
CA ASP A 799 -33.89 34.61 -17.94
C ASP A 799 -33.04 33.85 -16.90
N ALA A 800 -33.33 32.57 -16.65
CA ALA A 800 -32.59 31.79 -15.67
C ALA A 800 -31.08 31.71 -16.03
N PRO A 801 -30.16 32.08 -15.12
CA PRO A 801 -28.74 31.99 -15.40
C PRO A 801 -28.32 30.52 -15.51
N TRP A 802 -27.34 30.24 -16.37
CA TRP A 802 -26.85 28.89 -16.65
C TRP A 802 -26.47 28.08 -15.40
N HIS A 803 -26.09 28.75 -14.30
CA HIS A 803 -25.82 28.17 -12.99
C HIS A 803 -26.97 27.30 -12.48
N VAL A 804 -28.22 27.73 -12.68
CA VAL A 804 -29.43 27.01 -12.23
C VAL A 804 -29.52 25.65 -12.92
N SER A 805 -29.40 25.63 -14.25
CA SER A 805 -29.46 24.41 -15.07
C SER A 805 -28.30 23.46 -14.75
N VAL A 806 -27.08 23.99 -14.60
CA VAL A 806 -25.90 23.18 -14.24
C VAL A 806 -26.04 22.60 -12.83
N MET A 807 -26.49 23.39 -11.86
CA MET A 807 -26.69 22.91 -10.48
C MET A 807 -27.81 21.87 -10.39
N SER A 808 -28.88 22.01 -11.18
CA SER A 808 -29.92 20.98 -11.30
C SER A 808 -29.32 19.65 -11.77
N GLY A 809 -28.54 19.67 -12.86
CA GLY A 809 -27.88 18.48 -13.39
C GLY A 809 -26.88 17.86 -12.42
N LEU A 810 -26.10 18.67 -11.70
CA LEU A 810 -25.13 18.19 -10.71
C LEU A 810 -25.83 17.52 -9.50
N PHE A 811 -26.89 18.12 -8.95
CA PHE A 811 -27.66 17.51 -7.86
C PHE A 811 -28.37 16.22 -8.31
N LEU A 812 -28.88 16.18 -9.55
CA LEU A 812 -29.47 14.96 -10.12
C LEU A 812 -28.43 13.85 -10.27
N LEU A 813 -27.24 14.17 -10.77
CA LEU A 813 -26.14 13.21 -10.91
C LEU A 813 -25.71 12.64 -9.54
N LEU A 814 -25.56 13.51 -8.54
CA LEU A 814 -25.25 13.10 -7.16
C LEU A 814 -26.33 12.18 -6.59
N PHE A 815 -27.61 12.53 -6.77
CA PHE A 815 -28.73 11.71 -6.36
C PHE A 815 -28.71 10.33 -7.01
N VAL A 816 -28.67 10.27 -8.35
CA VAL A 816 -28.73 9.01 -9.10
C VAL A 816 -27.58 8.09 -8.72
N GLY A 817 -26.35 8.60 -8.66
CA GLY A 817 -25.21 7.75 -8.33
C GLY A 817 -25.16 7.34 -6.85
N ASN A 818 -25.58 8.20 -5.91
CA ASN A 818 -25.69 7.84 -4.50
C ASN A 818 -26.77 6.75 -4.29
N MET A 819 -27.92 6.91 -4.96
CA MET A 819 -29.03 5.97 -4.92
C MET A 819 -28.63 4.62 -5.54
N ALA A 820 -28.08 4.62 -6.75
CA ALA A 820 -27.66 3.41 -7.45
C ALA A 820 -26.57 2.65 -6.67
N THR A 821 -25.57 3.36 -6.13
CA THR A 821 -24.50 2.73 -5.35
C THR A 821 -25.04 2.08 -4.07
N THR A 822 -25.97 2.73 -3.38
CA THR A 822 -26.57 2.20 -2.16
C THR A 822 -27.49 1.02 -2.47
N LEU A 823 -28.33 1.12 -3.50
CA LEU A 823 -29.25 0.06 -3.94
C LEU A 823 -28.52 -1.18 -4.49
N TRP A 824 -27.32 -1.02 -5.08
CA TRP A 824 -26.51 -2.17 -5.51
C TRP A 824 -25.92 -2.92 -4.31
N VAL A 825 -25.41 -2.17 -3.33
CA VAL A 825 -24.66 -2.75 -2.20
C VAL A 825 -25.60 -3.47 -1.22
N VAL A 826 -26.81 -2.97 -0.99
CA VAL A 826 -27.73 -3.55 0.01
C VAL A 826 -28.10 -5.02 -0.29
N PRO A 827 -28.56 -5.41 -1.49
CA PRO A 827 -28.90 -6.79 -1.84
C PRO A 827 -27.71 -7.75 -1.82
N GLU A 828 -26.57 -7.31 -2.37
CA GLU A 828 -25.32 -8.08 -2.38
C GLU A 828 -24.92 -8.51 -0.96
N LYS A 829 -25.13 -7.61 0.00
CA LYS A 829 -24.78 -7.81 1.40
C LYS A 829 -25.78 -8.63 2.19
N ILE A 830 -27.07 -8.52 1.86
CA ILE A 830 -28.08 -9.45 2.37
C ILE A 830 -27.73 -10.88 1.95
N ARG A 831 -27.31 -11.07 0.70
CA ARG A 831 -26.92 -12.37 0.15
C ARG A 831 -25.66 -12.95 0.79
N GLU A 832 -24.63 -12.14 1.00
CA GLU A 832 -23.42 -12.56 1.75
C GLU A 832 -23.75 -13.01 3.18
N ARG A 833 -24.61 -12.27 3.88
CA ARG A 833 -24.99 -12.60 5.27
C ARG A 833 -25.83 -13.87 5.36
N ALA A 834 -26.69 -14.12 4.37
CA ALA A 834 -27.40 -15.39 4.26
C ALA A 834 -26.38 -16.55 4.16
N LYS A 835 -25.38 -16.44 3.28
CA LYS A 835 -24.31 -17.44 3.15
C LYS A 835 -23.51 -17.63 4.45
N GLU A 836 -23.22 -16.54 5.16
CA GLU A 836 -22.47 -16.56 6.42
C GLU A 836 -23.26 -17.21 7.57
N ARG A 837 -24.57 -16.92 7.67
CA ARG A 837 -25.47 -17.62 8.61
C ARG A 837 -25.59 -19.11 8.29
N TYR A 838 -25.69 -19.47 7.01
CA TYR A 838 -25.67 -20.88 6.59
C TYR A 838 -24.33 -21.56 6.94
N ARG A 839 -23.19 -20.88 6.76
CA ARG A 839 -21.87 -21.38 7.20
C ARG A 839 -21.83 -21.62 8.69
N LEU A 840 -22.24 -20.64 9.51
CA LEU A 840 -22.23 -20.77 10.97
C LEU A 840 -23.16 -21.89 11.47
N GLN A 841 -24.36 -22.03 10.87
CA GLN A 841 -25.25 -23.16 11.17
C GLN A 841 -24.65 -24.50 10.77
N SER A 842 -23.96 -24.59 9.62
CA SER A 842 -23.26 -25.80 9.20
C SER A 842 -22.10 -26.16 10.15
N MET A 843 -21.35 -25.16 10.64
CA MET A 843 -20.27 -25.34 11.62
C MET A 843 -20.81 -25.79 12.97
N GLY A 844 -21.93 -25.22 13.43
CA GLY A 844 -22.61 -25.64 14.66
C GLY A 844 -23.08 -27.09 14.62
N LYS A 845 -23.71 -27.51 13.50
CA LYS A 845 -24.09 -28.92 13.29
C LYS A 845 -22.86 -29.84 13.27
N SER A 846 -21.78 -29.45 12.58
CA SER A 846 -20.51 -30.21 12.54
C SER A 846 -19.83 -30.33 13.92
N MET A 847 -19.87 -29.27 14.74
CA MET A 847 -19.33 -29.31 16.10
C MET A 847 -20.14 -30.25 16.99
N LYS A 848 -21.47 -30.20 16.91
CA LYS A 848 -22.37 -31.09 17.67
C LYS A 848 -22.13 -32.56 17.33
N LEU A 849 -22.01 -32.88 16.03
CA LEU A 849 -21.68 -34.23 15.55
C LEU A 849 -20.31 -34.73 16.03
N ARG A 850 -19.29 -33.85 16.08
CA ARG A 850 -17.97 -34.20 16.62
C ARG A 850 -17.99 -34.44 18.13
N GLN A 851 -18.81 -33.69 18.86
CA GLN A 851 -18.98 -33.86 20.30
C GLN A 851 -19.68 -35.19 20.61
N GLU A 852 -20.71 -35.54 19.84
CA GLU A 852 -21.38 -36.85 19.92
C GLU A 852 -20.43 -38.00 19.56
N MET A 853 -19.58 -37.86 18.53
CA MET A 853 -18.57 -38.87 18.19
C MET A 853 -17.52 -39.05 19.30
N LYS A 854 -17.05 -37.96 19.92
CA LYS A 854 -16.13 -38.04 21.07
C LYS A 854 -16.77 -38.73 22.28
N VAL A 855 -18.05 -38.45 22.56
CA VAL A 855 -18.79 -39.13 23.64
C VAL A 855 -18.95 -40.62 23.34
N ARG A 856 -19.26 -41.00 22.09
CA ARG A 856 -19.32 -42.42 21.68
C ARG A 856 -17.97 -43.13 21.78
N GLN A 857 -16.88 -42.48 21.38
CA GLN A 857 -15.53 -43.02 21.55
C GLN A 857 -15.16 -43.19 23.03
N TRP A 858 -15.50 -42.22 23.86
CA TRP A 858 -15.26 -42.29 25.30
C TRP A 858 -16.06 -43.43 25.96
N LEU A 859 -17.34 -43.57 25.61
CA LEU A 859 -18.18 -44.70 26.05
C LEU A 859 -17.64 -46.05 25.56
N GLY A 860 -17.12 -46.11 24.34
CA GLY A 860 -16.44 -47.30 23.80
C GLY A 860 -15.16 -47.66 24.56
N HIS A 861 -14.36 -46.65 24.94
CA HIS A 861 -13.20 -46.87 25.80
C HIS A 861 -13.58 -47.32 27.21
N LEU A 862 -14.63 -46.73 27.80
CA LEU A 862 -15.12 -47.09 29.12
C LEU A 862 -15.67 -48.52 29.16
N THR A 863 -16.45 -48.92 28.14
CA THR A 863 -16.97 -50.30 28.01
C THR A 863 -15.84 -51.32 27.79
N ASN A 864 -14.83 -51.00 27.00
CA ASN A 864 -13.64 -51.85 26.85
C ASN A 864 -12.80 -51.93 28.14
N HIS A 865 -12.77 -50.87 28.94
CA HIS A 865 -12.11 -50.89 30.25
C HIS A 865 -12.87 -51.73 31.28
N LEU A 866 -14.19 -51.61 31.31
CA LEU A 866 -15.06 -52.42 32.18
C LEU A 866 -15.01 -53.91 31.81
N LYS A 867 -14.99 -54.26 30.52
CA LYS A 867 -14.78 -55.64 30.03
C LYS A 867 -13.40 -56.23 30.34
N LYS A 868 -12.44 -55.42 30.78
CA LYS A 868 -11.13 -55.88 31.24
C LYS A 868 -11.05 -55.99 32.77
N LEU A 869 -12.02 -55.42 33.49
CA LEU A 869 -12.13 -55.42 34.94
C LEU A 869 -13.05 -56.54 35.46
N PHE A 870 -14.03 -56.94 34.65
CA PHE A 870 -14.78 -58.19 34.76
C PHE A 870 -14.16 -59.24 33.84
#